data_AF-A0A925LKH9-F1
#
_entry.id   AF-A0A925LKH9-F1
#
_cell.length_a   1.000
_cell.length_b   1.000
_cell.length_c   1.000
_cell.angle_alpha   90.00
_cell.angle_beta   90.00
_cell.angle_gamma   90.00
#
_symmetry.space_group_name_H-M   'P 1'
#
loop_
_entity.id
_entity.type
_entity.pdbx_description
1 polymer ?
#
loop_
_entity_poly.entity_id
_entity_poly.type
_entity_poly.pdbx_seq_one_letter_code
_entity_poly.pdbx_strand_id
1 'polypeptide(L)'
;MNKSNADAADKPAVTTEKPATPADTPAAAAPPGGPVSGSWKGVLRVNRIFDETTGVKTFRFMAMDGGPIPFTYLPGQYLSVFPMIDGNRTQHCYTISSSPTQRHYCELTIQREEEGQGVSKYLHDGLQEGELLEASGPSGKFTFSGAEAGSVVLIGGGIGITPLMSIIRYLTDIGWPGDIFFLYSCRHVSDFIFRPELERLCARHPKLHLVVTITEPNEEPWSGPTGLLTKGLIAQSVPDIATRRIHVCGTDELLNAVQGAVLELDVPAAQVKIETFSALQNASAEGVEKQVNMYQRVLLVDPATGFYKTKKYGFDRYFGPVDLGIHLTEEYRSLNFGVGIFAGSIFPGSNRLVLTGFSPCWQGDYISTMGGAGLVFDNLGINMLSLVGKAPVPSVLYLNRNHGEEIEVEVVPIDVEAVWETGRTGVYSLTDRVYEMFGTRYENDPRILVAGPAALHTDMGGIMSVPITKGKISNVDTWAGRGGFGSAMAQNHGIVAIIYGGTVVTEDFRDRKVADDWFRDKYNLRLLEKDKEATQKYRYDEKLHTGGTFGVNYATMGGRIMAFNYRTIYQTEDERTALHQNFVVNHYLKQFNEETIAGKQQATCGEPCMAVCKKMNGIYKKDFEPYQTMGPLCGIFDQRAAEKLNHHCDAMGFDAISGGGVLAWLMDLLDGKLLTMEELGVSRVPRWDTTDFDVINDSMHNAELGCELIDAILERRGILDFREGVRKWSRIHSREKETALHDRLVYIAFNRRGWMVPNQYWVAGALAPMTLMGKYYMVYSNDFIPPRELGKKCAERMKKELILDNLGICRFHRGWAEELLPEVMGSLYDCKDRFLHAIDVLASRLNSRNSPVFWESERDIDYLHTFLKRKREIDNEPNPELSVWLEKFDRDRVEAAREFWYETLKGIDEGLLELF
;
A
#
# COMPACT_ATOMS: atom_id res chain seq x y z
N MET A 1 -53.93 13.39 -56.94
CA MET A 1 -54.73 14.58 -57.31
C MET A 1 -53.75 15.72 -57.49
N ASN A 2 -53.34 15.92 -58.74
CA ASN A 2 -53.72 17.07 -59.59
C ASN A 2 -53.11 18.39 -59.08
N LYS A 3 -52.03 18.88 -59.73
CA LYS A 3 -52.05 19.70 -60.96
C LYS A 3 -52.66 21.08 -60.65
N SER A 4 -52.05 22.23 -60.95
CA SER A 4 -51.19 22.56 -62.09
C SER A 4 -50.80 24.05 -62.06
N ASN A 5 -49.64 24.34 -62.65
CA ASN A 5 -49.30 25.40 -63.64
C ASN A 5 -49.69 26.87 -63.34
N ALA A 6 -48.69 27.75 -63.23
CA ALA A 6 -48.05 28.51 -64.33
C ALA A 6 -48.82 29.82 -64.62
N ASP A 7 -48.26 30.96 -64.98
CA ASP A 7 -46.96 31.25 -65.61
C ASP A 7 -46.69 32.77 -65.56
N ALA A 8 -45.45 33.12 -65.94
CA ALA A 8 -44.93 34.42 -66.40
C ALA A 8 -44.60 35.53 -65.39
N ALA A 9 -43.52 36.32 -65.52
CA ALA A 9 -42.22 36.22 -66.19
C ALA A 9 -41.51 37.55 -65.86
N ASP A 10 -40.31 37.55 -65.28
CA ASP A 10 -39.28 38.54 -65.64
C ASP A 10 -37.86 38.13 -65.22
N LYS A 11 -36.91 38.63 -66.00
CA LYS A 11 -35.52 38.19 -66.28
C LYS A 11 -34.48 38.37 -65.15
N PRO A 12 -33.28 37.75 -65.29
CA PRO A 12 -32.42 37.38 -64.17
C PRO A 12 -31.52 38.54 -63.71
N ALA A 13 -31.36 38.68 -62.39
CA ALA A 13 -30.44 39.64 -61.80
C ALA A 13 -29.03 39.05 -61.70
N VAL A 14 -28.13 39.71 -62.43
CA VAL A 14 -26.68 39.54 -62.39
C VAL A 14 -26.14 40.13 -61.09
N THR A 15 -25.44 39.33 -60.29
CA THR A 15 -24.40 39.82 -59.38
C THR A 15 -23.09 39.18 -59.83
N THR A 16 -22.14 40.02 -60.19
CA THR A 16 -20.90 39.72 -60.91
C THR A 16 -20.00 38.69 -60.22
N GLU A 17 -19.81 37.53 -60.87
CA GLU A 17 -18.61 36.70 -60.72
C GLU A 17 -17.43 37.36 -61.44
N LYS A 18 -16.28 37.45 -60.76
CA LYS A 18 -14.97 37.82 -61.34
C LYS A 18 -14.07 36.57 -61.41
N PRO A 19 -13.14 36.50 -62.37
CA PRO A 19 -12.62 35.25 -62.91
C PRO A 19 -11.51 34.60 -62.09
N ALA A 20 -11.43 33.28 -62.20
CA ALA A 20 -10.36 32.45 -61.63
C ALA A 20 -8.96 32.87 -62.14
N THR A 21 -8.00 32.93 -61.21
CA THR A 21 -6.55 32.97 -61.45
C THR A 21 -5.85 32.22 -60.30
N PRO A 22 -4.61 31.76 -60.49
CA PRO A 22 -4.24 30.35 -60.35
C PRO A 22 -3.57 30.02 -59.01
N ALA A 23 -3.80 28.78 -58.57
CA ALA A 23 -2.99 27.98 -57.65
C ALA A 23 -2.20 28.78 -56.60
N ASP A 24 -2.86 29.07 -55.46
CA ASP A 24 -2.14 29.45 -54.25
C ASP A 24 -1.16 28.34 -53.90
N THR A 25 0.11 28.72 -53.96
CA THR A 25 1.25 27.98 -53.44
C THR A 25 0.94 27.63 -51.99
N PRO A 26 1.10 26.37 -51.54
CA PRO A 26 0.84 26.04 -50.16
C PRO A 26 1.72 26.93 -49.29
N ALA A 27 1.06 27.78 -48.48
CA ALA A 27 1.69 28.47 -47.37
C ALA A 27 2.48 27.40 -46.59
N ALA A 28 3.77 27.66 -46.41
CA ALA A 28 4.71 26.74 -45.78
C ALA A 28 4.05 26.08 -44.57
N ALA A 29 3.90 24.76 -44.65
CA ALA A 29 3.30 23.95 -43.62
C ALA A 29 3.92 24.31 -42.26
N ALA A 30 3.07 24.72 -41.32
CA ALA A 30 3.46 24.77 -39.91
C ALA A 30 4.02 23.39 -39.54
N PRO A 31 5.20 23.31 -38.89
CA PRO A 31 5.84 22.03 -38.62
C PRO A 31 4.95 21.17 -37.70
N PRO A 32 4.86 19.86 -37.96
CA PRO A 32 4.06 18.95 -37.15
C PRO A 32 4.76 18.75 -35.80
N GLY A 33 4.06 19.06 -34.70
CA GLY A 33 4.55 18.83 -33.35
C GLY A 33 4.24 20.00 -32.43
N GLY A 34 3.00 20.05 -31.93
CA GLY A 34 2.70 20.78 -30.70
C GLY A 34 3.55 20.25 -29.54
N PRO A 35 3.77 21.03 -28.47
CA PRO A 35 4.57 20.61 -27.34
C PRO A 35 4.01 19.30 -26.77
N VAL A 36 4.86 18.27 -26.72
CA VAL A 36 4.54 17.02 -26.05
C VAL A 36 4.41 17.36 -24.56
N SER A 37 3.23 17.21 -23.99
CA SER A 37 2.99 17.40 -22.56
C SER A 37 3.61 16.22 -21.79
N GLY A 38 4.86 16.40 -21.34
CA GLY A 38 5.63 15.46 -20.52
C GLY A 38 7.13 15.72 -20.67
N SER A 39 7.93 15.53 -19.62
CA SER A 39 9.39 15.60 -19.74
C SER A 39 9.88 14.42 -20.60
N TRP A 40 10.59 14.72 -21.68
CA TRP A 40 11.18 13.67 -22.52
C TRP A 40 12.27 12.94 -21.74
N LYS A 41 12.40 11.63 -21.94
CA LYS A 41 13.48 10.82 -21.39
C LYS A 41 13.99 9.86 -22.45
N GLY A 42 15.29 9.83 -22.64
CA GLY A 42 15.92 8.97 -23.63
C GLY A 42 17.42 9.17 -23.67
N VAL A 43 18.03 8.80 -24.80
CA VAL A 43 19.48 8.86 -24.98
C VAL A 43 19.81 9.86 -26.07
N LEU A 44 20.80 10.70 -25.81
CA LEU A 44 21.38 11.63 -26.77
C LEU A 44 22.79 11.20 -27.14
N ARG A 45 23.21 11.53 -28.35
CA ARG A 45 24.57 11.29 -28.83
C ARG A 45 25.39 12.55 -28.73
N VAL A 46 26.61 12.44 -28.19
CA VAL A 46 27.61 13.53 -28.23
C VAL A 46 28.05 13.72 -29.66
N ASN A 47 27.67 14.83 -30.29
CA ASN A 47 28.06 15.15 -31.64
C ASN A 47 29.43 15.81 -31.69
N ARG A 48 29.69 16.75 -30.76
CA ARG A 48 30.94 17.52 -30.73
C ARG A 48 31.22 18.09 -29.34
N ILE A 49 32.49 18.21 -29.00
CA ILE A 49 32.95 18.84 -27.74
C ILE A 49 33.81 20.07 -28.10
N PHE A 50 33.56 21.21 -27.43
CA PHE A 50 34.30 22.45 -27.62
C PHE A 50 34.92 22.89 -26.30
N ASP A 51 36.19 23.29 -26.30
CA ASP A 51 36.83 23.94 -25.16
C ASP A 51 36.50 25.45 -25.21
N GLU A 52 35.84 25.96 -24.17
CA GLU A 52 35.44 27.38 -24.09
C GLU A 52 36.50 28.21 -23.37
N THR A 53 36.87 27.79 -22.16
CA THR A 53 37.92 28.37 -21.33
C THR A 53 38.58 27.25 -20.51
N THR A 54 39.64 27.56 -19.76
CA THR A 54 40.27 26.58 -18.87
C THR A 54 39.25 26.00 -17.89
N GLY A 55 39.01 24.70 -17.97
CA GLY A 55 38.05 23.99 -17.11
C GLY A 55 36.58 24.13 -17.53
N VAL A 56 36.25 24.69 -18.69
CA VAL A 56 34.88 24.78 -19.20
C VAL A 56 34.78 24.22 -20.62
N LYS A 57 33.88 23.26 -20.83
CA LYS A 57 33.61 22.64 -22.13
C LYS A 57 32.13 22.75 -22.50
N THR A 58 31.85 22.90 -23.80
CA THR A 58 30.51 22.78 -24.37
C THR A 58 30.36 21.43 -25.04
N PHE A 59 29.36 20.65 -24.61
CA PHE A 59 28.98 19.36 -25.18
C PHE A 59 27.75 19.55 -26.05
N ARG A 60 27.90 19.35 -27.37
CA ARG A 60 26.79 19.39 -28.32
C ARG A 60 26.19 18.02 -28.47
N PHE A 61 24.92 17.88 -28.10
CA PHE A 61 24.15 16.65 -28.19
C PHE A 61 23.18 16.68 -29.37
N MET A 62 22.96 15.54 -30.00
CA MET A 62 21.98 15.33 -31.06
C MET A 62 21.14 14.07 -30.81
N ALA A 63 20.03 13.91 -31.54
CA ALA A 63 19.26 12.67 -31.53
C ALA A 63 20.10 11.49 -32.04
N MET A 64 19.84 10.27 -31.54
CA MET A 64 20.61 9.08 -31.90
C MET A 64 20.57 8.75 -33.39
N ASP A 65 19.44 9.02 -34.04
CA ASP A 65 19.20 8.81 -35.47
C ASP A 65 19.76 9.96 -36.35
N GLY A 66 20.36 10.97 -35.73
CA GLY A 66 20.85 12.18 -36.38
C GLY A 66 19.76 13.14 -36.87
N GLY A 67 18.51 12.87 -36.53
CA GLY A 67 17.38 13.74 -36.79
C GLY A 67 17.30 14.93 -35.82
N PRO A 68 16.18 15.67 -35.83
CA PRO A 68 15.93 16.71 -34.85
C PRO A 68 15.95 16.17 -33.42
N ILE A 69 16.38 16.97 -32.45
CA ILE A 69 16.29 16.61 -31.04
C ILE A 69 14.81 16.29 -30.68
N PRO A 70 14.58 15.25 -29.87
CA PRO A 70 13.25 14.68 -29.64
C PRO A 70 12.37 15.49 -28.67
N PHE A 71 12.76 16.73 -28.38
CA PHE A 71 12.05 17.64 -27.48
C PHE A 71 12.10 19.09 -27.97
N THR A 72 11.22 19.92 -27.42
CA THR A 72 11.19 21.39 -27.55
C THR A 72 11.44 22.00 -26.19
N TYR A 73 12.19 23.11 -26.09
CA TYR A 73 12.49 23.77 -24.81
C TYR A 73 12.27 25.28 -24.89
N LEU A 74 12.09 25.92 -23.73
CA LEU A 74 12.13 27.37 -23.58
C LEU A 74 13.57 27.82 -23.25
N PRO A 75 13.98 29.03 -23.67
CA PRO A 75 15.33 29.52 -23.37
C PRO A 75 15.51 29.68 -21.85
N GLY A 76 16.63 29.15 -21.34
CA GLY A 76 16.93 29.11 -19.90
C GLY A 76 16.49 27.82 -19.18
N GLN A 77 15.94 26.83 -19.89
CA GLN A 77 15.69 25.49 -19.33
C GLN A 77 16.94 24.60 -19.31
N TYR A 78 16.90 23.53 -18.51
CA TYR A 78 18.00 22.57 -18.33
C TYR A 78 17.61 21.14 -18.73
N LEU A 79 18.64 20.31 -18.95
CA LEU A 79 18.52 18.84 -19.04
C LEU A 79 19.13 18.19 -17.80
N SER A 80 18.55 17.09 -17.35
CA SER A 80 19.21 16.16 -16.44
C SER A 80 19.94 15.10 -17.24
N VAL A 81 21.23 14.89 -16.99
CA VAL A 81 22.04 13.83 -17.60
C VAL A 81 22.31 12.72 -16.59
N PHE A 82 22.45 11.49 -17.09
CA PHE A 82 22.60 10.30 -16.25
C PHE A 82 23.81 9.44 -16.65
N PRO A 83 25.05 9.89 -16.40
CA PRO A 83 26.22 9.05 -16.63
C PRO A 83 26.30 7.86 -15.67
N MET A 84 26.96 6.81 -16.13
CA MET A 84 27.35 5.66 -15.32
C MET A 84 28.76 5.88 -14.78
N ILE A 85 28.88 6.16 -13.48
CA ILE A 85 30.15 6.41 -12.79
C ILE A 85 30.34 5.29 -11.76
N ASP A 86 31.43 4.53 -11.88
CA ASP A 86 31.73 3.38 -11.01
C ASP A 86 30.57 2.37 -10.86
N GLY A 87 29.83 2.14 -11.95
CA GLY A 87 28.66 1.25 -11.98
C GLY A 87 27.37 1.85 -11.40
N ASN A 88 27.41 3.07 -10.88
CA ASN A 88 26.25 3.79 -10.36
C ASN A 88 25.70 4.80 -11.38
N ARG A 89 24.38 4.78 -11.58
CA ARG A 89 23.67 5.78 -12.40
C ARG A 89 23.53 7.07 -11.60
N THR A 90 24.35 8.07 -11.93
CA THR A 90 24.39 9.36 -11.21
C THR A 90 23.65 10.43 -12.03
N GLN A 91 22.89 11.31 -11.39
CA GLN A 91 22.12 12.35 -12.08
C GLN A 91 22.72 13.73 -11.80
N HIS A 92 22.83 14.57 -12.84
CA HIS A 92 23.12 16.00 -12.65
C HIS A 92 22.36 16.86 -13.65
N CYS A 93 22.00 18.08 -13.26
CA CYS A 93 21.26 19.03 -14.11
C CYS A 93 22.21 20.05 -14.72
N TYR A 94 22.15 20.23 -16.04
CA TYR A 94 22.91 21.25 -16.76
C TYR A 94 22.00 22.07 -17.66
N THR A 95 22.14 23.39 -17.58
CA THR A 95 21.36 24.31 -18.40
C THR A 95 21.68 24.15 -19.88
N ILE A 96 20.65 24.18 -20.72
CA ILE A 96 20.80 24.16 -22.17
C ILE A 96 21.30 25.54 -22.60
N SER A 97 22.55 25.64 -23.05
CA SER A 97 23.16 26.91 -23.47
C SER A 97 22.81 27.28 -24.91
N SER A 98 22.36 26.34 -25.74
CA SER A 98 21.92 26.60 -27.12
C SER A 98 20.55 27.28 -27.19
N SER A 99 20.25 27.86 -28.36
CA SER A 99 18.94 28.44 -28.67
C SER A 99 17.88 27.38 -29.00
N PRO A 100 16.65 27.47 -28.45
CA PRO A 100 15.51 26.63 -28.83
C PRO A 100 15.16 26.60 -30.32
N THR A 101 15.59 27.61 -31.10
CA THR A 101 15.40 27.63 -32.55
C THR A 101 16.24 26.55 -33.25
N GLN A 102 17.31 26.08 -32.61
CA GLN A 102 18.16 25.00 -33.09
C GLN A 102 17.51 23.66 -32.78
N ARG A 103 16.94 23.04 -33.81
CA ARG A 103 16.24 21.74 -33.67
C ARG A 103 17.10 20.53 -33.96
N HIS A 104 18.32 20.69 -34.47
CA HIS A 104 19.22 19.56 -34.77
C HIS A 104 20.15 19.18 -33.62
N TYR A 105 20.33 20.08 -32.65
CA TYR A 105 21.19 19.84 -31.50
C TYR A 105 20.75 20.66 -30.30
N CYS A 106 21.19 20.25 -29.12
CA CYS A 106 21.22 21.08 -27.91
C CYS A 106 22.63 21.06 -27.30
N GLU A 107 23.01 22.15 -26.64
CA GLU A 107 24.34 22.28 -26.03
C GLU A 107 24.25 22.39 -24.52
N LEU A 108 25.14 21.68 -23.82
CA LEU A 108 25.36 21.80 -22.38
C LEU A 108 26.78 22.34 -22.17
N THR A 109 26.91 23.52 -21.57
CA THR A 109 28.22 24.11 -21.26
C THR A 109 28.50 23.92 -19.78
N ILE A 110 29.61 23.26 -19.47
CA ILE A 110 29.84 22.63 -18.16
C ILE A 110 31.23 23.00 -17.67
N GLN A 111 31.29 23.57 -16.47
CA GLN A 111 32.53 23.77 -15.73
C GLN A 111 32.92 22.46 -15.01
N ARG A 112 34.20 22.11 -15.08
CA ARG A 112 34.77 20.97 -14.36
C ARG A 112 34.91 21.33 -12.88
N GLU A 113 34.32 20.52 -12.02
CA GLU A 113 34.43 20.65 -10.58
C GLU A 113 35.35 19.54 -10.05
N GLU A 114 36.30 19.90 -9.18
CA GLU A 114 37.20 18.92 -8.55
C GLU A 114 36.51 18.15 -7.41
N GLU A 115 35.56 18.80 -6.74
CA GLU A 115 34.78 18.28 -5.63
C GLU A 115 33.31 18.12 -6.06
N GLY A 116 32.62 17.07 -5.60
CA GLY A 116 31.20 16.83 -5.93
C GLY A 116 30.90 15.39 -6.34
N GLN A 117 29.75 15.16 -6.99
CA GLN A 117 29.26 13.82 -7.40
C GLN A 117 30.05 13.19 -8.57
N GLY A 118 31.14 13.83 -9.02
CA GLY A 118 32.00 13.31 -10.09
C GLY A 118 31.42 13.43 -11.51
N VAL A 119 30.21 13.96 -11.69
CA VAL A 119 29.56 14.03 -13.01
C VAL A 119 30.28 14.99 -13.97
N SER A 120 30.59 16.22 -13.56
CA SER A 120 31.32 17.16 -14.42
C SER A 120 32.71 16.61 -14.78
N LYS A 121 33.39 15.98 -13.82
CA LYS A 121 34.65 15.26 -14.04
C LYS A 121 34.52 14.12 -15.06
N TYR A 122 33.50 13.28 -14.92
CA TYR A 122 33.22 12.20 -15.88
C TYR A 122 32.96 12.75 -17.29
N LEU A 123 32.18 13.82 -17.43
CA LEU A 123 31.91 14.43 -18.73
C LEU A 123 33.18 15.03 -19.35
N HIS A 124 34.04 15.64 -18.55
CA HIS A 124 35.28 16.26 -19.03
C HIS A 124 36.38 15.26 -19.37
N ASP A 125 36.53 14.22 -18.55
CA ASP A 125 37.67 13.30 -18.56
C ASP A 125 37.34 11.98 -19.27
N GLY A 126 36.05 11.56 -19.25
CA GLY A 126 35.60 10.25 -19.71
C GLY A 126 34.74 10.25 -20.98
N LEU A 127 33.89 11.27 -21.17
CA LEU A 127 32.93 11.30 -22.28
C LEU A 127 33.59 11.76 -23.60
N GLN A 128 33.38 11.00 -24.68
CA GLN A 128 33.96 11.26 -26.00
C GLN A 128 32.92 11.57 -27.08
N GLU A 129 33.36 12.20 -28.18
CA GLU A 129 32.53 12.40 -29.36
C GLU A 129 32.04 11.07 -29.93
N GLY A 130 30.75 10.99 -30.22
CA GLY A 130 30.07 9.80 -30.71
C GLY A 130 29.40 8.95 -29.63
N GLU A 131 29.73 9.14 -28.36
CA GLU A 131 29.16 8.38 -27.23
C GLU A 131 27.71 8.76 -26.91
N LEU A 132 27.06 7.90 -26.14
CA LEU A 132 25.66 8.01 -25.76
C LEU A 132 25.53 8.42 -24.30
N LEU A 133 24.70 9.41 -24.03
CA LEU A 133 24.40 9.88 -22.69
C LEU A 133 22.88 9.89 -22.50
N GLU A 134 22.41 9.20 -21.45
CA GLU A 134 21.01 9.27 -21.08
C GLU A 134 20.70 10.68 -20.54
N ALA A 135 19.60 11.26 -21.00
CA ALA A 135 19.13 12.56 -20.59
C ALA A 135 17.60 12.59 -20.42
N SER A 136 17.13 13.50 -19.57
CA SER A 136 15.71 13.84 -19.45
C SER A 136 15.50 15.34 -19.35
N GLY A 137 14.36 15.80 -19.83
CA GLY A 137 13.99 17.21 -19.85
C GLY A 137 13.36 17.58 -21.19
N PRO A 138 13.30 18.87 -21.54
CA PRO A 138 13.77 20.01 -20.75
C PRO A 138 12.92 20.25 -19.49
N SER A 139 13.54 20.85 -18.47
CA SER A 139 12.91 21.25 -17.21
C SER A 139 13.40 22.64 -16.78
N GLY A 140 12.77 23.23 -15.76
CA GLY A 140 13.20 24.51 -15.20
C GLY A 140 12.25 25.66 -15.51
N LYS A 141 12.19 26.60 -14.56
CA LYS A 141 11.31 27.77 -14.62
C LYS A 141 12.07 29.06 -14.90
N PHE A 142 13.41 29.08 -14.91
CA PHE A 142 14.23 30.28 -15.19
C PHE A 142 14.25 30.64 -16.68
N THR A 143 13.07 30.96 -17.22
CA THR A 143 12.90 31.24 -18.65
C THR A 143 12.63 32.72 -18.94
N PHE A 144 12.98 33.15 -20.14
CA PHE A 144 12.53 34.41 -20.76
C PHE A 144 12.43 34.26 -22.27
N SER A 145 11.20 34.18 -22.78
CA SER A 145 10.87 34.01 -24.20
C SER A 145 10.62 35.33 -24.95
N GLY A 146 10.69 36.46 -24.25
CA GLY A 146 10.37 37.78 -24.81
C GLY A 146 8.88 38.13 -24.80
N ALA A 147 8.04 37.22 -24.30
CA ALA A 147 6.61 37.45 -24.08
C ALA A 147 6.31 38.03 -22.69
N GLU A 148 7.25 37.87 -21.74
CA GLU A 148 7.05 38.17 -20.33
C GLU A 148 7.20 39.67 -20.01
N ALA A 149 8.03 40.40 -20.75
CA ALA A 149 8.26 41.84 -20.59
C ALA A 149 8.85 42.43 -21.88
N GLY A 150 8.75 43.74 -22.09
CA GLY A 150 9.32 44.43 -23.27
C GLY A 150 10.83 44.67 -23.24
N SER A 151 11.51 44.30 -22.15
CA SER A 151 12.97 44.35 -22.01
C SER A 151 13.44 43.38 -20.91
N VAL A 152 14.72 42.98 -20.96
CA VAL A 152 15.32 42.08 -19.96
C VAL A 152 16.73 42.52 -19.58
N VAL A 153 17.06 42.37 -18.30
CA VAL A 153 18.39 42.55 -17.72
C VAL A 153 18.87 41.18 -17.28
N LEU A 154 19.89 40.68 -17.95
CA LEU A 154 20.54 39.41 -17.66
C LEU A 154 21.81 39.73 -16.88
N ILE A 155 21.95 39.20 -15.66
CA ILE A 155 23.13 39.43 -14.82
C ILE A 155 23.73 38.07 -14.45
N GLY A 156 25.00 37.84 -14.75
CA GLY A 156 25.61 36.58 -14.37
C GLY A 156 27.11 36.61 -14.12
N GLY A 157 27.62 35.48 -13.63
CA GLY A 157 29.04 35.31 -13.37
C GLY A 157 29.46 33.85 -13.34
N GLY A 158 30.68 33.58 -13.81
CA GLY A 158 31.18 32.22 -14.03
C GLY A 158 30.25 31.39 -14.91
N ILE A 159 30.04 30.12 -14.55
CA ILE A 159 29.18 29.21 -15.32
C ILE A 159 27.69 29.63 -15.37
N GLY A 160 27.28 30.62 -14.56
CA GLY A 160 25.95 31.26 -14.62
C GLY A 160 25.62 32.02 -15.88
N ILE A 161 26.58 32.16 -16.78
CA ILE A 161 26.34 32.61 -18.15
C ILE A 161 25.42 31.68 -18.94
N THR A 162 25.33 30.40 -18.60
CA THR A 162 24.68 29.38 -19.44
C THR A 162 23.17 29.58 -19.70
N PRO A 163 22.29 29.80 -18.70
CA PRO A 163 20.89 30.14 -18.97
C PRO A 163 20.75 31.48 -19.70
N LEU A 164 21.59 32.44 -19.36
CA LEU A 164 21.57 33.79 -19.94
C LEU A 164 21.94 33.73 -21.42
N MET A 165 22.91 32.89 -21.79
CA MET A 165 23.32 32.68 -23.18
C MET A 165 22.21 32.00 -24.00
N SER A 166 21.48 31.05 -23.42
CA SER A 166 20.29 30.45 -24.05
C SER A 166 19.24 31.52 -24.41
N ILE A 167 18.97 32.43 -23.46
CA ILE A 167 18.05 33.56 -23.65
C ILE A 167 18.58 34.51 -24.72
N ILE A 168 19.84 34.95 -24.65
CA ILE A 168 20.42 35.87 -25.64
C ILE A 168 20.33 35.26 -27.04
N ARG A 169 20.83 34.03 -27.22
CA ARG A 169 20.83 33.35 -28.53
C ARG A 169 19.40 33.25 -29.08
N TYR A 170 18.43 32.87 -28.26
CA TYR A 170 17.02 32.80 -28.66
C TYR A 170 16.46 34.15 -29.09
N LEU A 171 16.59 35.18 -28.25
CA LEU A 171 16.05 36.51 -28.54
C LEU A 171 16.68 37.12 -29.80
N THR A 172 17.99 36.90 -30.01
CA THR A 172 18.67 37.35 -31.22
C THR A 172 18.26 36.56 -32.46
N ASP A 173 18.05 35.24 -32.34
CA ASP A 173 17.64 34.37 -33.45
C ASP A 173 16.24 34.75 -33.98
N ILE A 174 15.30 35.06 -33.08
CA ILE A 174 13.94 35.47 -33.46
C ILE A 174 13.84 36.95 -33.82
N GLY A 175 14.94 37.71 -33.73
CA GLY A 175 14.95 39.15 -33.98
C GLY A 175 14.07 39.94 -33.02
N TRP A 176 14.06 39.57 -31.73
CA TRP A 176 13.19 40.17 -30.72
C TRP A 176 13.41 41.70 -30.61
N PRO A 177 12.34 42.52 -30.60
CA PRO A 177 12.48 43.97 -30.67
C PRO A 177 12.73 44.65 -29.32
N GLY A 178 12.78 43.92 -28.20
CA GLY A 178 13.04 44.49 -26.87
C GLY A 178 14.51 44.81 -26.60
N ASP A 179 14.79 45.57 -25.55
CA ASP A 179 16.17 45.83 -25.11
C ASP A 179 16.68 44.66 -24.24
N ILE A 180 17.92 44.23 -24.50
CA ILE A 180 18.61 43.19 -23.74
C ILE A 180 19.85 43.82 -23.10
N PHE A 181 19.85 43.97 -21.78
CA PHE A 181 21.03 44.40 -21.02
C PHE A 181 21.71 43.16 -20.44
N PHE A 182 22.96 42.90 -20.81
CA PHE A 182 23.70 41.76 -20.30
C PHE A 182 24.92 42.22 -19.51
N LEU A 183 24.88 42.00 -18.20
CA LEU A 183 25.95 42.32 -17.26
C LEU A 183 26.63 41.02 -16.82
N TYR A 184 27.92 40.89 -17.09
CA TYR A 184 28.65 39.67 -16.77
C TYR A 184 29.89 39.96 -15.91
N SER A 185 30.16 39.12 -14.92
CA SER A 185 31.30 39.25 -14.01
C SER A 185 32.17 38.00 -14.07
N CYS A 186 33.47 38.15 -14.34
CA CYS A 186 34.43 37.05 -14.26
C CYS A 186 35.75 37.52 -13.61
N ARG A 187 36.58 36.57 -13.15
CA ARG A 187 37.80 36.88 -12.38
C ARG A 187 38.88 37.47 -13.26
N HIS A 188 39.23 36.76 -14.33
CA HIS A 188 40.20 37.21 -15.32
C HIS A 188 39.57 37.30 -16.72
N VAL A 189 40.27 37.96 -17.64
CA VAL A 189 39.85 38.06 -19.05
C VAL A 189 39.78 36.69 -19.73
N SER A 190 40.68 35.77 -19.35
CA SER A 190 40.70 34.36 -19.77
C SER A 190 39.46 33.56 -19.34
N ASP A 191 38.72 34.02 -18.33
CA ASP A 191 37.53 33.34 -17.80
C ASP A 191 36.24 33.83 -18.46
N PHE A 192 36.35 34.69 -19.49
CA PHE A 192 35.21 35.25 -20.19
C PHE A 192 34.64 34.24 -21.21
N ILE A 193 33.82 33.32 -20.71
CA ILE A 193 33.10 32.29 -21.47
C ILE A 193 32.26 32.94 -22.59
N PHE A 194 32.30 32.37 -23.79
CA PHE A 194 31.61 32.85 -25.02
C PHE A 194 32.00 34.25 -25.53
N ARG A 195 33.10 34.85 -25.06
CA ARG A 195 33.52 36.21 -25.46
C ARG A 195 33.43 36.48 -26.98
N PRO A 196 34.03 35.65 -27.87
CA PRO A 196 33.99 35.95 -29.31
C PRO A 196 32.58 35.89 -29.91
N GLU A 197 31.67 35.11 -29.32
CA GLU A 197 30.27 35.06 -29.76
C GLU A 197 29.49 36.28 -29.29
N LEU A 198 29.64 36.67 -28.03
CA LEU A 198 28.96 37.84 -27.47
C LEU A 198 29.37 39.14 -28.16
N GLU A 199 30.67 39.31 -28.47
CA GLU A 199 31.16 40.46 -29.24
C GLU A 199 30.51 40.51 -30.64
N ARG A 200 30.37 39.35 -31.31
CA ARG A 200 29.69 39.24 -32.62
C ARG A 200 28.19 39.51 -32.52
N LEU A 201 27.52 39.03 -31.47
CA LEU A 201 26.10 39.28 -31.25
C LEU A 201 25.84 40.76 -30.98
N CYS A 202 26.66 41.41 -30.16
CA CYS A 202 26.54 42.85 -29.91
C CYS A 202 26.74 43.68 -31.19
N ALA A 203 27.70 43.32 -32.03
CA ALA A 203 27.93 44.01 -33.31
C ALA A 203 26.75 43.86 -34.28
N ARG A 204 25.97 42.77 -34.18
CA ARG A 204 24.83 42.47 -35.07
C ARG A 204 23.48 42.93 -34.54
N HIS A 205 23.34 43.10 -33.23
CA HIS A 205 22.08 43.40 -32.56
C HIS A 205 22.22 44.69 -31.75
N PRO A 206 21.83 45.86 -32.30
CA PRO A 206 21.99 47.15 -31.65
C PRO A 206 21.28 47.31 -30.30
N LYS A 207 20.32 46.42 -29.99
CA LYS A 207 19.56 46.39 -28.72
C LYS A 207 20.15 45.45 -27.66
N LEU A 208 21.26 44.77 -27.97
CA LEU A 208 22.02 43.99 -27.01
C LEU A 208 23.14 44.87 -26.43
N HIS A 209 22.98 45.25 -25.17
CA HIS A 209 23.92 46.09 -24.43
C HIS A 209 24.74 45.21 -23.49
N LEU A 210 26.00 44.95 -23.84
CA LEU A 210 26.91 44.12 -23.05
C LEU A 210 27.82 44.98 -22.18
N VAL A 211 27.85 44.66 -20.88
CA VAL A 211 28.83 45.21 -19.92
C VAL A 211 29.46 44.04 -19.19
N VAL A 212 30.79 43.98 -19.20
CA VAL A 212 31.54 42.90 -18.55
C VAL A 212 32.47 43.53 -17.53
N THR A 213 32.53 42.99 -16.33
CA THR A 213 33.47 43.45 -15.30
C THR A 213 34.46 42.35 -14.93
N ILE A 214 35.72 42.74 -14.74
CA ILE A 214 36.80 41.84 -14.34
C ILE A 214 37.14 42.12 -12.88
N THR A 215 36.95 41.14 -12.00
CA THR A 215 37.12 41.35 -10.55
C THR A 215 38.59 41.30 -10.11
N GLU A 216 39.43 40.58 -10.85
CA GLU A 216 40.86 40.44 -10.60
C GLU A 216 41.66 40.70 -11.89
N PRO A 217 41.80 41.96 -12.32
CA PRO A 217 42.54 42.29 -13.55
C PRO A 217 44.00 41.84 -13.43
N ASN A 218 44.48 41.11 -14.43
CA ASN A 218 45.86 40.64 -14.56
C ASN A 218 46.59 41.42 -15.68
N GLU A 219 47.74 40.93 -16.17
CA GLU A 219 48.49 41.58 -17.25
C GLU A 219 47.77 41.56 -18.62
N GLU A 220 46.63 40.89 -18.75
CA GLU A 220 45.84 40.87 -19.98
C GLU A 220 45.12 42.22 -20.21
N PRO A 221 45.19 42.80 -21.43
CA PRO A 221 44.55 44.08 -21.71
C PRO A 221 43.03 44.03 -21.52
N TRP A 222 42.50 44.86 -20.62
CA TRP A 222 41.07 45.06 -20.40
C TRP A 222 40.74 46.55 -20.37
N SER A 223 39.80 46.98 -21.23
CA SER A 223 39.34 48.38 -21.33
C SER A 223 37.95 48.60 -20.73
N GLY A 224 37.30 47.55 -20.24
CA GLY A 224 36.00 47.62 -19.58
C GLY A 224 36.10 47.94 -18.08
N PRO A 225 34.97 47.94 -17.37
CA PRO A 225 34.96 48.14 -15.92
C PRO A 225 35.69 47.00 -15.18
N THR A 226 36.21 47.32 -13.99
CA THR A 226 36.86 46.36 -13.08
C THR A 226 36.21 46.42 -11.70
N GLY A 227 36.28 45.30 -10.96
CA GLY A 227 35.67 45.14 -9.64
C GLY A 227 34.27 44.52 -9.65
N LEU A 228 33.63 44.48 -8.48
CA LEU A 228 32.31 43.89 -8.29
C LEU A 228 31.20 44.69 -8.98
N LEU A 229 30.09 44.03 -9.30
CA LEU A 229 28.87 44.69 -9.79
C LEU A 229 28.21 45.50 -8.67
N THR A 230 28.67 46.74 -8.48
CA THR A 230 28.11 47.68 -7.50
C THR A 230 26.82 48.33 -8.02
N LYS A 231 26.01 48.89 -7.11
CA LYS A 231 24.86 49.74 -7.44
C LYS A 231 25.18 50.79 -8.50
N GLY A 232 26.32 51.48 -8.37
CA GLY A 232 26.74 52.52 -9.30
C GLY A 232 26.94 51.99 -10.72
N LEU A 233 27.64 50.86 -10.85
CA LEU A 233 27.90 50.23 -12.14
C LEU A 233 26.61 49.69 -12.78
N ILE A 234 25.72 49.08 -12.00
CA ILE A 234 24.43 48.57 -12.47
C ILE A 234 23.54 49.72 -12.96
N ALA A 235 23.41 50.80 -12.17
CA ALA A 235 22.60 51.96 -12.54
C ALA A 235 23.13 52.70 -13.77
N GLN A 236 24.46 52.77 -13.93
CA GLN A 236 25.08 53.35 -15.12
C GLN A 236 24.83 52.51 -16.37
N SER A 237 24.79 51.18 -16.22
CA SER A 237 24.69 50.23 -17.33
C SER A 237 23.25 49.99 -17.79
N VAL A 238 22.27 50.18 -16.90
CA VAL A 238 20.86 49.86 -17.17
C VAL A 238 19.97 51.05 -16.83
N PRO A 239 19.60 51.87 -17.83
CA PRO A 239 18.63 52.94 -17.65
C PRO A 239 17.27 52.39 -17.21
N ASP A 240 16.64 53.06 -16.23
CA ASP A 240 15.30 52.76 -15.70
C ASP A 240 15.13 51.30 -15.20
N ILE A 241 16.18 50.74 -14.59
CA ILE A 241 16.25 49.34 -14.16
C ILE A 241 15.03 48.86 -13.35
N ALA A 242 14.42 49.72 -12.53
CA ALA A 242 13.23 49.38 -11.72
C ALA A 242 12.00 48.97 -12.55
N THR A 243 11.95 49.32 -13.84
CA THR A 243 10.85 48.97 -14.75
C THR A 243 11.12 47.72 -15.59
N ARG A 244 12.32 47.13 -15.48
CA ARG A 244 12.79 46.06 -16.36
C ARG A 244 12.76 44.71 -15.67
N ARG A 245 12.55 43.65 -16.45
CA ARG A 245 12.63 42.27 -15.95
C ARG A 245 14.10 41.92 -15.71
N ILE A 246 14.45 41.42 -14.53
CA ILE A 246 15.83 41.06 -14.18
C ILE A 246 15.93 39.55 -13.97
N HIS A 247 16.91 38.92 -14.61
CA HIS A 247 17.26 37.52 -14.43
C HIS A 247 18.72 37.44 -13.98
N VAL A 248 18.96 36.86 -12.81
CA VAL A 248 20.29 36.80 -12.19
C VAL A 248 20.70 35.33 -11.98
N CYS A 249 21.89 34.95 -12.44
CA CYS A 249 22.45 33.61 -12.25
C CYS A 249 23.98 33.63 -12.09
N GLY A 250 24.50 33.10 -10.99
CA GLY A 250 25.95 33.10 -10.73
C GLY A 250 26.30 32.59 -9.33
N THR A 251 27.49 32.94 -8.84
CA THR A 251 27.96 32.59 -7.49
C THR A 251 27.16 33.31 -6.40
N ASP A 252 27.09 32.73 -5.20
CA ASP A 252 26.37 33.35 -4.07
C ASP A 252 26.89 34.77 -3.75
N GLU A 253 28.19 35.01 -3.92
CA GLU A 253 28.80 36.33 -3.80
C GLU A 253 28.20 37.35 -4.79
N LEU A 254 28.04 36.95 -6.06
CA LEU A 254 27.40 37.78 -7.08
C LEU A 254 25.93 38.01 -6.77
N LEU A 255 25.22 36.96 -6.39
CA LEU A 255 23.78 37.02 -6.09
C LEU A 255 23.51 37.96 -4.92
N ASN A 256 24.28 37.86 -3.84
CA ASN A 256 24.17 38.75 -2.69
C ASN A 256 24.49 40.21 -3.05
N ALA A 257 25.55 40.43 -3.85
CA ALA A 257 25.92 41.78 -4.30
C ALA A 257 24.82 42.41 -5.18
N VAL A 258 24.25 41.64 -6.12
CA VAL A 258 23.19 42.10 -7.02
C VAL A 258 21.89 42.31 -6.26
N GLN A 259 21.50 41.40 -5.35
CA GLN A 259 20.31 41.56 -4.50
C GLN A 259 20.38 42.84 -3.66
N GLY A 260 21.53 43.12 -3.02
CA GLY A 260 21.75 44.37 -2.30
C GLY A 260 21.62 45.59 -3.22
N ALA A 261 22.25 45.55 -4.39
CA ALA A 261 22.22 46.66 -5.34
C ALA A 261 20.82 46.93 -5.92
N VAL A 262 20.05 45.90 -6.28
CA VAL A 262 18.69 46.09 -6.84
C VAL A 262 17.68 46.54 -5.77
N LEU A 263 17.86 46.12 -4.51
CA LEU A 263 17.07 46.62 -3.39
C LEU A 263 17.31 48.12 -3.17
N GLU A 264 18.57 48.54 -3.18
CA GLU A 264 18.94 49.96 -3.07
C GLU A 264 18.55 50.81 -4.30
N LEU A 265 18.17 50.18 -5.41
CA LEU A 265 17.69 50.82 -6.64
C LEU A 265 16.15 50.78 -6.77
N ASP A 266 15.46 50.41 -5.69
CA ASP A 266 14.00 50.33 -5.60
C ASP A 266 13.36 49.43 -6.67
N VAL A 267 14.07 48.37 -7.09
CA VAL A 267 13.53 47.39 -8.03
C VAL A 267 12.48 46.52 -7.33
N PRO A 268 11.24 46.41 -7.85
CA PRO A 268 10.23 45.55 -7.26
C PRO A 268 10.66 44.07 -7.29
N ALA A 269 10.51 43.35 -6.18
CA ALA A 269 10.89 41.94 -6.08
C ALA A 269 10.26 41.06 -7.18
N ALA A 270 9.05 41.37 -7.62
CA ALA A 270 8.36 40.64 -8.70
C ALA A 270 9.08 40.72 -10.06
N GLN A 271 9.91 41.74 -10.28
CA GLN A 271 10.72 41.91 -11.49
C GLN A 271 12.01 41.09 -11.46
N VAL A 272 12.46 40.63 -10.30
CA VAL A 272 13.73 39.93 -10.13
C VAL A 272 13.49 38.43 -10.08
N LYS A 273 14.13 37.70 -10.99
CA LYS A 273 14.18 36.24 -11.04
C LYS A 273 15.60 35.80 -10.77
N ILE A 274 15.79 34.91 -9.81
CA ILE A 274 17.12 34.45 -9.40
C ILE A 274 17.15 32.94 -9.52
N GLU A 275 18.24 32.42 -10.06
CA GLU A 275 18.55 31.00 -10.08
C GLU A 275 19.97 30.81 -9.56
N THR A 276 20.12 30.09 -8.45
CA THR A 276 21.45 29.77 -7.89
C THR A 276 21.87 28.39 -8.41
N PHE A 277 23.16 28.17 -8.67
CA PHE A 277 23.64 26.82 -9.03
C PHE A 277 23.49 25.86 -7.88
N SER A 278 23.63 26.34 -6.64
CA SER A 278 23.26 25.60 -5.44
C SER A 278 21.77 25.26 -5.42
N ALA A 279 20.86 25.99 -6.08
CA ALA A 279 19.44 25.70 -6.26
C ALA A 279 19.11 24.94 -7.54
N LEU A 280 20.06 24.72 -8.45
CA LEU A 280 19.98 23.72 -9.53
C LEU A 280 20.56 22.38 -9.07
N GLN A 281 21.61 22.41 -8.25
CA GLN A 281 22.13 21.30 -7.45
C GLN A 281 21.15 20.94 -6.32
N ASN A 282 20.52 21.95 -5.72
CA ASN A 282 19.36 21.77 -4.88
C ASN A 282 18.07 21.74 -5.70
N ALA A 283 17.99 21.89 -7.02
CA ALA A 283 16.84 21.38 -7.79
C ALA A 283 17.09 19.93 -8.19
N SER A 284 18.34 19.45 -8.12
CA SER A 284 18.66 18.05 -7.88
C SER A 284 18.65 17.67 -6.38
N ALA A 285 18.18 18.55 -5.47
CA ALA A 285 17.86 18.23 -4.07
C ALA A 285 16.44 18.65 -3.59
N GLU A 286 15.71 19.47 -4.38
CA GLU A 286 14.41 20.16 -4.14
C GLU A 286 13.51 20.06 -5.39
N GLY A 287 14.07 19.71 -6.57
CA GLY A 287 13.37 19.09 -7.71
C GLY A 287 13.73 17.60 -7.86
N VAL A 288 14.68 17.12 -7.06
CA VAL A 288 14.39 15.97 -6.23
C VAL A 288 13.19 16.43 -5.41
N GLU A 289 11.98 16.10 -5.87
CA GLU A 289 11.03 15.48 -4.93
C GLU A 289 11.92 14.76 -3.93
N LYS A 290 11.68 14.84 -2.63
CA LYS A 290 12.05 13.70 -1.80
C LYS A 290 11.32 12.43 -2.31
N GLN A 291 11.40 12.04 -3.59
CA GLN A 291 11.96 10.77 -3.97
C GLN A 291 13.31 10.61 -3.24
N VAL A 292 13.20 10.35 -1.94
CA VAL A 292 13.72 9.10 -1.42
C VAL A 292 13.53 8.11 -2.56
N ASN A 293 14.62 7.68 -3.19
CA ASN A 293 14.58 6.65 -4.22
C ASN A 293 14.21 5.36 -3.49
N MET A 294 12.99 5.35 -2.97
CA MET A 294 12.42 4.43 -2.04
C MET A 294 11.79 3.40 -2.93
N TYR A 295 12.29 2.20 -2.75
CA TYR A 295 11.79 1.06 -3.47
C TYR A 295 11.49 -0.02 -2.48
N GLN A 296 10.39 -0.71 -2.70
CA GLN A 296 10.11 -1.96 -2.05
C GLN A 296 10.97 -3.04 -2.72
N ARG A 297 11.81 -3.72 -1.93
CA ARG A 297 12.56 -4.89 -2.40
C ARG A 297 11.70 -6.14 -2.27
N VAL A 298 11.50 -6.82 -3.39
CA VAL A 298 10.75 -8.08 -3.48
C VAL A 298 11.70 -9.21 -3.81
N LEU A 299 11.79 -10.21 -2.95
CA LEU A 299 12.45 -11.47 -3.22
C LEU A 299 11.45 -12.42 -3.89
N LEU A 300 11.65 -12.69 -5.18
CA LEU A 300 10.87 -13.70 -5.92
C LEU A 300 11.61 -15.03 -5.81
N VAL A 301 10.95 -16.04 -5.27
CA VAL A 301 11.49 -17.40 -5.13
C VAL A 301 10.62 -18.35 -5.93
N ASP A 302 11.25 -19.17 -6.76
CA ASP A 302 10.63 -20.33 -7.40
C ASP A 302 11.03 -21.60 -6.63
N PRO A 303 10.14 -22.15 -5.78
CA PRO A 303 10.42 -23.37 -5.04
C PRO A 303 10.66 -24.62 -5.91
N ALA A 304 10.28 -24.60 -7.18
CA ALA A 304 10.49 -25.74 -8.08
C ALA A 304 11.96 -25.94 -8.43
N THR A 305 12.69 -24.84 -8.59
CA THR A 305 14.08 -24.81 -9.06
C THR A 305 15.06 -24.34 -8.00
N GLY A 306 14.57 -23.70 -6.93
CA GLY A 306 15.39 -22.96 -5.97
C GLY A 306 15.92 -21.64 -6.51
N PHE A 307 15.57 -21.26 -7.75
CA PHE A 307 15.96 -19.99 -8.33
C PHE A 307 15.27 -18.84 -7.60
N TYR A 308 16.03 -17.80 -7.31
CA TYR A 308 15.49 -16.57 -6.74
C TYR A 308 16.11 -15.33 -7.38
N LYS A 309 15.37 -14.22 -7.31
CA LYS A 309 15.88 -12.91 -7.70
C LYS A 309 15.23 -11.81 -6.88
N THR A 310 15.96 -10.72 -6.68
CA THR A 310 15.41 -9.52 -6.06
C THR A 310 14.98 -8.53 -7.14
N LYS A 311 13.77 -7.96 -6.99
CA LYS A 311 13.28 -6.84 -7.79
C LYS A 311 13.00 -5.63 -6.92
N LYS A 312 13.14 -4.43 -7.49
CA LYS A 312 12.82 -3.16 -6.84
C LYS A 312 11.54 -2.59 -7.47
N TYR A 313 10.61 -2.15 -6.64
CA TYR A 313 9.37 -1.49 -7.07
C TYR A 313 9.30 -0.10 -6.45
N GLY A 314 9.09 0.93 -7.28
CA GLY A 314 9.11 2.31 -6.82
C GLY A 314 7.86 2.71 -6.01
N PHE A 315 8.08 3.66 -5.10
CA PHE A 315 7.03 4.31 -4.30
C PHE A 315 6.19 5.34 -5.08
N ASP A 316 6.40 5.46 -6.39
CA ASP A 316 5.51 6.19 -7.29
C ASP A 316 4.18 5.45 -7.52
N ARG A 317 4.16 4.12 -7.32
CA ARG A 317 3.02 3.27 -7.66
C ARG A 317 2.54 2.34 -6.55
N TYR A 318 3.45 1.85 -5.70
CA TYR A 318 3.13 0.86 -4.66
C TYR A 318 3.67 1.30 -3.31
N PHE A 319 2.79 1.35 -2.31
CA PHE A 319 3.09 1.91 -0.99
C PHE A 319 3.22 0.86 0.10
N GLY A 320 2.85 -0.40 -0.16
CA GLY A 320 2.98 -1.44 0.85
C GLY A 320 2.76 -2.88 0.37
N PRO A 321 2.56 -3.82 1.30
CA PRO A 321 2.44 -5.23 0.99
C PRO A 321 1.07 -5.62 0.40
N VAL A 322 0.06 -4.74 0.48
CA VAL A 322 -1.26 -5.02 -0.09
C VAL A 322 -1.30 -4.64 -1.56
N ASP A 323 -1.06 -3.37 -1.90
CA ASP A 323 -1.12 -2.92 -3.30
C ASP A 323 -0.10 -3.64 -4.19
N LEU A 324 1.16 -3.73 -3.74
CA LEU A 324 2.21 -4.46 -4.43
C LEU A 324 1.93 -5.95 -4.47
N GLY A 325 1.42 -6.50 -3.36
CA GLY A 325 1.12 -7.93 -3.25
C GLY A 325 0.06 -8.38 -4.24
N ILE A 326 -1.05 -7.65 -4.34
CA ILE A 326 -2.11 -7.93 -5.32
C ILE A 326 -1.57 -7.83 -6.75
N HIS A 327 -0.75 -6.81 -7.05
CA HIS A 327 -0.09 -6.70 -8.35
C HIS A 327 0.77 -7.93 -8.68
N LEU A 328 1.60 -8.40 -7.74
CA LEU A 328 2.44 -9.58 -7.93
C LEU A 328 1.61 -10.85 -8.10
N THR A 329 0.51 -10.99 -7.35
CA THR A 329 -0.39 -12.13 -7.49
C THR A 329 -1.01 -12.18 -8.88
N GLU A 330 -1.38 -11.03 -9.46
CA GLU A 330 -1.89 -10.98 -10.83
C GLU A 330 -0.82 -11.32 -11.86
N GLU A 331 0.39 -10.78 -11.69
CA GLU A 331 1.47 -10.95 -12.66
C GLU A 331 2.08 -12.36 -12.63
N TYR A 332 2.23 -12.94 -11.44
CA TYR A 332 2.99 -14.18 -11.21
C TYR A 332 2.18 -15.33 -10.62
N ARG A 333 0.88 -15.13 -10.31
CA ARG A 333 0.06 -16.09 -9.54
C ARG A 333 0.71 -16.46 -8.20
N SER A 334 1.35 -15.49 -7.57
CA SER A 334 2.12 -15.69 -6.37
C SER A 334 1.31 -15.64 -5.08
N LEU A 335 1.85 -16.30 -4.05
CA LEU A 335 1.55 -16.02 -2.65
C LEU A 335 2.66 -15.12 -2.09
N ASN A 336 2.28 -13.98 -1.52
CA ASN A 336 3.23 -12.99 -1.05
C ASN A 336 3.16 -12.79 0.47
N PHE A 337 4.31 -12.48 1.06
CA PHE A 337 4.50 -12.22 2.48
C PHE A 337 5.28 -10.91 2.59
N GLY A 338 4.66 -9.86 3.08
CA GLY A 338 5.29 -8.54 3.11
C GLY A 338 5.05 -7.79 4.41
N VAL A 339 5.93 -6.83 4.64
CA VAL A 339 5.86 -5.91 5.78
C VAL A 339 5.49 -4.52 5.29
N GLY A 340 4.86 -3.75 6.18
CA GLY A 340 4.63 -2.34 5.95
C GLY A 340 5.92 -1.54 6.00
N ILE A 341 5.87 -0.33 5.48
CA ILE A 341 7.04 0.55 5.36
C ILE A 341 7.58 1.05 6.70
N PHE A 342 6.75 0.95 7.75
CA PHE A 342 7.09 1.33 9.12
C PHE A 342 7.52 0.12 9.97
N ALA A 343 7.74 -1.05 9.36
CA ALA A 343 8.33 -2.18 10.05
C ALA A 343 9.71 -1.79 10.63
N GLY A 344 10.02 -2.31 11.82
CA GLY A 344 11.26 -1.97 12.52
C GLY A 344 11.30 -0.56 13.16
N SER A 345 10.29 0.29 12.92
CA SER A 345 10.20 1.64 13.50
C SER A 345 9.73 1.66 14.96
N ILE A 346 9.68 2.85 15.57
CA ILE A 346 9.21 3.04 16.95
C ILE A 346 7.68 2.97 17.11
N PHE A 347 6.91 2.96 16.02
CA PHE A 347 5.45 2.95 16.09
C PHE A 347 4.92 1.61 16.60
N PRO A 348 4.15 1.58 17.70
CA PRO A 348 3.60 0.33 18.21
C PRO A 348 2.66 -0.32 17.19
N GLY A 349 2.86 -1.61 16.96
CA GLY A 349 2.03 -2.41 16.08
C GLY A 349 2.43 -2.37 14.61
N SER A 350 3.51 -1.70 14.22
CA SER A 350 3.94 -1.58 12.81
C SER A 350 4.59 -2.84 12.22
N ASN A 351 4.68 -3.91 13.01
CA ASN A 351 5.40 -5.12 12.67
C ASN A 351 4.47 -6.29 12.29
N ARG A 352 3.34 -5.99 11.64
CA ARG A 352 2.48 -7.03 11.06
C ARG A 352 3.14 -7.62 9.82
N LEU A 353 3.08 -8.95 9.70
CA LEU A 353 3.33 -9.62 8.44
C LEU A 353 1.99 -9.74 7.70
N VAL A 354 1.93 -9.21 6.48
CA VAL A 354 0.75 -9.17 5.62
C VAL A 354 0.93 -10.16 4.49
N LEU A 355 -0.07 -11.01 4.30
CA LEU A 355 -0.12 -12.02 3.27
C LEU A 355 -1.16 -11.63 2.22
N THR A 356 -0.80 -11.76 0.96
CA THR A 356 -1.68 -11.50 -0.19
C THR A 356 -1.54 -12.60 -1.23
N GLY A 357 -2.63 -12.92 -1.91
CA GLY A 357 -2.67 -14.03 -2.85
C GLY A 357 -4.09 -14.40 -3.27
N PHE A 358 -4.19 -15.32 -4.22
CA PHE A 358 -5.46 -15.94 -4.56
C PHE A 358 -5.84 -16.96 -3.49
N SER A 359 -6.96 -16.74 -2.81
CA SER A 359 -7.43 -17.57 -1.72
C SER A 359 -8.17 -18.82 -2.24
N PRO A 360 -7.79 -20.04 -1.81
CA PRO A 360 -8.56 -21.24 -2.13
C PRO A 360 -9.92 -21.27 -1.43
N CYS A 361 -10.02 -20.77 -0.20
CA CYS A 361 -11.29 -20.70 0.55
C CYS A 361 -12.26 -19.65 -0.02
N TRP A 362 -11.75 -18.45 -0.32
CA TRP A 362 -12.56 -17.33 -0.81
C TRP A 362 -12.78 -17.36 -2.33
N GLN A 363 -11.91 -18.01 -3.11
CA GLN A 363 -11.96 -18.05 -4.58
C GLN A 363 -11.81 -16.67 -5.24
N GLY A 364 -10.94 -15.83 -4.67
CA GLY A 364 -10.58 -14.50 -5.15
C GLY A 364 -9.31 -13.99 -4.48
N ASP A 365 -8.89 -12.79 -4.86
CA ASP A 365 -7.83 -12.08 -4.14
C ASP A 365 -8.21 -11.94 -2.68
N TYR A 366 -7.24 -12.12 -1.77
CA TYR A 366 -7.49 -12.06 -0.34
C TYR A 366 -6.30 -11.48 0.41
N ILE A 367 -6.55 -10.99 1.63
CA ILE A 367 -5.54 -10.40 2.50
C ILE A 367 -5.65 -11.08 3.86
N SER A 368 -4.57 -11.66 4.36
CA SER A 368 -4.48 -12.21 5.72
C SER A 368 -3.31 -11.57 6.45
N THR A 369 -3.35 -11.49 7.78
CA THR A 369 -2.30 -10.76 8.52
C THR A 369 -1.98 -11.42 9.84
N MET A 370 -0.71 -11.33 10.26
CA MET A 370 -0.18 -11.95 11.46
C MET A 370 0.61 -10.93 12.31
N GLY A 371 0.61 -11.12 13.63
CA GLY A 371 1.25 -10.21 14.58
C GLY A 371 2.72 -10.52 14.81
N GLY A 372 3.56 -9.48 14.89
CA GLY A 372 4.94 -9.54 15.38
C GLY A 372 5.96 -10.27 14.48
N ALA A 373 5.48 -11.08 13.54
CA ALA A 373 6.32 -11.79 12.58
C ALA A 373 7.07 -10.83 11.62
N GLY A 374 6.50 -9.65 11.35
CA GLY A 374 7.12 -8.65 10.49
C GLY A 374 8.43 -8.07 11.04
N LEU A 375 8.60 -8.04 12.37
CA LEU A 375 9.80 -7.47 13.00
C LEU A 375 11.07 -8.25 12.64
N VAL A 376 10.99 -9.59 12.67
CA VAL A 376 12.12 -10.45 12.29
C VAL A 376 12.27 -10.51 10.77
N PHE A 377 11.15 -10.40 10.04
CA PHE A 377 11.15 -10.43 8.57
C PHE A 377 11.88 -9.21 7.99
N ASP A 378 11.65 -8.03 8.57
CA ASP A 378 12.31 -6.78 8.17
C ASP A 378 13.84 -6.89 8.23
N ASN A 379 14.37 -7.71 9.14
CA ASN A 379 15.81 -7.93 9.28
C ASN A 379 16.47 -8.68 8.10
N LEU A 380 15.69 -9.21 7.15
CA LEU A 380 16.20 -9.68 5.86
C LEU A 380 16.60 -8.52 4.92
N GLY A 381 16.14 -7.30 5.20
CA GLY A 381 16.32 -6.13 4.34
C GLY A 381 15.53 -6.23 3.03
N ILE A 382 14.40 -6.95 3.04
CA ILE A 382 13.39 -6.99 1.97
C ILE A 382 12.03 -6.61 2.52
N ASN A 383 11.19 -6.01 1.67
CA ASN A 383 9.84 -5.63 2.04
C ASN A 383 8.85 -6.76 1.78
N MET A 384 9.15 -7.65 0.83
CA MET A 384 8.25 -8.74 0.47
C MET A 384 8.98 -9.97 -0.09
N LEU A 385 8.50 -11.14 0.30
CA LEU A 385 8.79 -12.44 -0.30
C LEU A 385 7.60 -12.83 -1.18
N SER A 386 7.88 -13.35 -2.38
CA SER A 386 6.87 -13.78 -3.34
C SER A 386 7.20 -15.19 -3.85
N LEU A 387 6.31 -16.15 -3.59
CA LEU A 387 6.42 -17.53 -4.08
C LEU A 387 5.76 -17.62 -5.46
N VAL A 388 6.53 -17.87 -6.52
CA VAL A 388 6.03 -17.82 -7.92
C VAL A 388 5.94 -19.18 -8.61
N GLY A 389 6.37 -20.26 -7.94
CA GLY A 389 6.33 -21.63 -8.46
C GLY A 389 5.95 -22.63 -7.38
N LYS A 390 6.15 -23.92 -7.66
CA LYS A 390 5.72 -25.02 -6.79
C LYS A 390 6.82 -26.06 -6.60
N ALA A 391 7.21 -26.29 -5.35
CA ALA A 391 8.13 -27.38 -5.01
C ALA A 391 7.46 -28.74 -5.34
N PRO A 392 8.21 -29.71 -5.89
CA PRO A 392 7.66 -31.00 -6.31
C PRO A 392 7.18 -31.86 -5.13
N VAL A 393 7.71 -31.62 -3.94
CA VAL A 393 7.40 -32.30 -2.69
C VAL A 393 7.27 -31.27 -1.56
N PRO A 394 6.54 -31.57 -0.47
CA PRO A 394 6.49 -30.71 0.71
C PRO A 394 7.90 -30.32 1.16
N SER A 395 8.14 -29.01 1.26
CA SER A 395 9.47 -28.47 1.52
C SER A 395 9.44 -27.31 2.51
N VAL A 396 10.57 -27.09 3.17
CA VAL A 396 10.86 -25.94 4.01
C VAL A 396 11.65 -24.94 3.17
N LEU A 397 11.21 -23.68 3.18
CA LEU A 397 11.98 -22.55 2.64
C LEU A 397 12.81 -21.93 3.77
N TYR A 398 14.12 -21.94 3.64
CA TYR A 398 15.05 -21.27 4.54
C TYR A 398 15.52 -19.95 3.92
N LEU A 399 15.47 -18.87 4.71
CA LEU A 399 15.89 -17.53 4.32
C LEU A 399 16.77 -16.91 5.41
N ASN A 400 18.02 -16.56 5.10
CA ASN A 400 18.88 -15.88 6.07
C ASN A 400 19.66 -14.75 5.41
N ARG A 401 20.06 -13.77 6.22
CA ARG A 401 20.95 -12.71 5.77
C ARG A 401 21.80 -12.17 6.91
N ASN A 402 23.12 -12.35 6.81
CA ASN A 402 24.08 -11.86 7.79
C ASN A 402 24.87 -10.65 7.23
N HIS A 403 25.03 -9.60 8.01
CA HIS A 403 26.00 -8.50 7.82
C HIS A 403 26.10 -7.89 6.40
N GLY A 404 24.98 -7.70 5.72
CA GLY A 404 24.93 -7.05 4.40
C GLY A 404 25.19 -7.97 3.20
N GLU A 405 25.41 -9.27 3.44
CA GLU A 405 25.54 -10.31 2.42
C GLU A 405 24.25 -10.48 1.59
N GLU A 406 24.31 -11.26 0.51
CA GLU A 406 23.10 -11.66 -0.24
C GLU A 406 22.19 -12.53 0.65
N ILE A 407 20.90 -12.61 0.27
CA ILE A 407 19.96 -13.45 1.00
C ILE A 407 20.24 -14.92 0.64
N GLU A 408 20.56 -15.72 1.65
CA GLU A 408 20.63 -17.17 1.52
C GLU A 408 19.22 -17.72 1.30
N VAL A 409 19.06 -18.55 0.27
CA VAL A 409 17.78 -19.21 -0.04
C VAL A 409 18.04 -20.69 -0.24
N GLU A 410 17.39 -21.53 0.58
CA GLU A 410 17.40 -22.99 0.41
C GLU A 410 15.97 -23.52 0.44
N VAL A 411 15.67 -24.47 -0.45
CA VAL A 411 14.40 -25.23 -0.45
C VAL A 411 14.72 -26.68 -0.11
N VAL A 412 14.29 -27.11 1.08
CA VAL A 412 14.68 -28.40 1.65
C VAL A 412 13.45 -29.30 1.79
N PRO A 413 13.38 -30.46 1.11
CA PRO A 413 12.30 -31.42 1.27
C PRO A 413 12.13 -31.90 2.71
N ILE A 414 10.89 -32.15 3.11
CA ILE A 414 10.54 -32.67 4.43
C ILE A 414 9.41 -33.69 4.34
N ASP A 415 9.53 -34.78 5.09
CA ASP A 415 8.43 -35.73 5.30
C ASP A 415 7.47 -35.16 6.36
N VAL A 416 6.53 -34.35 5.90
CA VAL A 416 5.68 -33.55 6.77
C VAL A 416 4.65 -34.39 7.53
N GLU A 417 4.16 -35.48 6.93
CA GLU A 417 3.17 -36.37 7.56
C GLU A 417 3.79 -37.04 8.79
N ALA A 418 5.00 -37.60 8.66
CA ALA A 418 5.72 -38.18 9.79
C ALA A 418 6.04 -37.14 10.89
N VAL A 419 6.38 -35.90 10.51
CA VAL A 419 6.69 -34.84 11.48
C VAL A 419 5.45 -34.44 12.29
N TRP A 420 4.29 -34.29 11.65
CA TRP A 420 3.05 -33.88 12.30
C TRP A 420 2.53 -34.88 13.34
N GLU A 421 2.90 -36.15 13.25
CA GLU A 421 2.47 -37.20 14.19
C GLU A 421 3.36 -37.30 15.44
N THR A 422 4.50 -36.61 15.47
CA THR A 422 5.45 -36.65 16.59
C THR A 422 5.23 -35.49 17.56
N GLY A 423 5.90 -35.51 18.73
CA GLY A 423 6.06 -34.33 19.59
C GLY A 423 4.76 -33.67 20.04
N ARG A 424 4.65 -32.35 19.79
CA ARG A 424 3.47 -31.52 20.13
C ARG A 424 2.35 -31.58 19.07
N THR A 425 2.52 -32.44 18.08
CA THR A 425 1.69 -32.64 16.88
C THR A 425 1.58 -31.43 15.94
N GLY A 426 1.24 -31.71 14.68
CA GLY A 426 0.84 -30.73 13.67
C GLY A 426 1.77 -29.53 13.54
N VAL A 427 1.22 -28.32 13.49
CA VAL A 427 2.01 -27.08 13.32
C VAL A 427 3.08 -26.90 14.39
N TYR A 428 2.85 -27.38 15.61
CA TYR A 428 3.80 -27.23 16.72
C TYR A 428 5.01 -28.14 16.54
N SER A 429 4.80 -29.39 16.12
CA SER A 429 5.92 -30.30 15.80
C SER A 429 6.69 -29.88 14.56
N LEU A 430 6.01 -29.36 13.55
CA LEU A 430 6.70 -28.80 12.39
C LEU A 430 7.57 -27.59 12.78
N THR A 431 7.09 -26.75 13.70
CA THR A 431 7.89 -25.64 14.26
C THR A 431 9.14 -26.16 14.96
N ASP A 432 8.99 -27.15 15.83
CA ASP A 432 10.11 -27.75 16.59
C ASP A 432 11.15 -28.36 15.64
N ARG A 433 10.68 -29.12 14.64
CA ARG A 433 11.55 -29.78 13.66
C ARG A 433 12.31 -28.78 12.79
N VAL A 434 11.62 -27.75 12.29
CA VAL A 434 12.26 -26.71 11.47
C VAL A 434 13.28 -25.92 12.28
N TYR A 435 12.97 -25.62 13.55
CA TYR A 435 13.94 -24.96 14.43
C TYR A 435 15.16 -25.84 14.72
N GLU A 436 14.97 -27.14 14.92
CA GLU A 436 16.09 -28.09 15.09
C GLU A 436 17.00 -28.14 13.86
N MET A 437 16.41 -28.13 12.65
CA MET A 437 17.14 -28.21 11.39
C MET A 437 17.98 -26.96 11.09
N PHE A 438 17.47 -25.78 11.43
CA PHE A 438 18.01 -24.51 10.93
C PHE A 438 18.32 -23.47 12.01
N GLY A 439 17.81 -23.60 13.23
CA GLY A 439 17.88 -22.57 14.28
C GLY A 439 19.30 -22.16 14.64
N THR A 440 20.25 -23.09 14.61
CA THR A 440 21.68 -22.83 14.88
C THR A 440 22.40 -22.06 13.78
N ARG A 441 21.79 -21.89 12.61
CA ARG A 441 22.36 -21.14 11.48
C ARG A 441 22.13 -19.63 11.59
N TYR A 442 21.26 -19.18 12.50
CA TYR A 442 20.94 -17.77 12.68
C TYR A 442 21.75 -17.14 13.81
N GLU A 443 22.25 -15.92 13.58
CA GLU A 443 22.91 -15.11 14.62
C GLU A 443 21.91 -14.61 15.67
N ASN A 444 20.74 -14.17 15.21
CA ASN A 444 19.61 -13.73 16.04
C ASN A 444 18.46 -14.74 15.99
N ASP A 445 17.57 -14.73 16.98
CA ASP A 445 16.43 -15.64 17.00
C ASP A 445 15.57 -15.50 15.71
N PRO A 446 15.36 -16.57 14.94
CA PRO A 446 14.56 -16.53 13.72
C PRO A 446 13.06 -16.51 14.03
N ARG A 447 12.26 -16.42 12.98
CA ARG A 447 10.82 -16.66 13.00
C ARG A 447 10.47 -17.77 12.02
N ILE A 448 9.49 -18.58 12.37
CA ILE A 448 9.05 -19.73 11.56
C ILE A 448 7.57 -19.57 11.25
N LEU A 449 7.21 -19.61 9.98
CA LEU A 449 5.84 -19.76 9.49
C LEU A 449 5.61 -21.23 9.17
N VAL A 450 4.50 -21.80 9.61
CA VAL A 450 4.19 -23.22 9.39
C VAL A 450 2.72 -23.41 9.00
N ALA A 451 2.49 -24.40 8.14
CA ALA A 451 1.17 -24.93 7.84
C ALA A 451 0.97 -26.29 8.51
N GLY A 452 -0.26 -26.61 8.91
CA GLY A 452 -0.61 -27.89 9.53
C GLY A 452 -1.30 -28.85 8.55
N PRO A 453 -1.69 -30.06 9.01
CA PRO A 453 -2.42 -31.04 8.21
C PRO A 453 -3.60 -30.47 7.40
N ALA A 454 -4.37 -29.54 7.98
CA ALA A 454 -5.50 -28.89 7.32
C ALA A 454 -5.14 -28.25 5.97
N ALA A 455 -3.89 -27.78 5.83
CA ALA A 455 -3.40 -27.17 4.61
C ALA A 455 -3.28 -28.15 3.43
N LEU A 456 -3.11 -29.45 3.66
CA LEU A 456 -3.07 -30.45 2.58
C LEU A 456 -4.45 -31.05 2.27
N HIS A 457 -5.37 -31.00 3.23
CA HIS A 457 -6.64 -31.72 3.14
C HIS A 457 -7.87 -30.82 2.93
N THR A 458 -7.75 -29.51 3.14
CA THR A 458 -8.88 -28.56 3.04
C THR A 458 -8.48 -27.25 2.36
N ASP A 459 -9.46 -26.40 2.06
CA ASP A 459 -9.26 -25.03 1.57
C ASP A 459 -9.09 -23.99 2.69
N MET A 460 -9.25 -24.37 3.95
CA MET A 460 -9.29 -23.47 5.12
C MET A 460 -8.08 -23.60 6.07
N GLY A 461 -6.95 -24.12 5.57
CA GLY A 461 -5.70 -24.16 6.31
C GLY A 461 -5.09 -22.76 6.47
N GLY A 462 -4.73 -22.39 7.70
CA GLY A 462 -4.07 -21.14 8.06
C GLY A 462 -2.54 -21.26 8.13
N ILE A 463 -1.87 -20.14 8.37
CA ILE A 463 -0.42 -20.11 8.66
C ILE A 463 -0.21 -19.65 10.09
N MET A 464 0.54 -20.45 10.85
CA MET A 464 0.89 -20.20 12.25
C MET A 464 2.35 -19.76 12.37
N SER A 465 2.63 -18.93 13.37
CA SER A 465 3.99 -18.61 13.80
C SER A 465 4.05 -18.31 15.30
N VAL A 466 5.18 -18.55 15.93
CA VAL A 466 5.44 -18.24 17.36
C VAL A 466 6.71 -17.41 17.51
N PRO A 467 6.78 -16.49 18.48
CA PRO A 467 8.04 -15.87 18.91
C PRO A 467 9.04 -16.93 19.38
N ILE A 468 10.29 -16.74 19.00
CA ILE A 468 11.46 -17.42 19.56
C ILE A 468 12.28 -16.37 20.29
N THR A 469 12.76 -16.68 21.50
CA THR A 469 13.55 -15.73 22.29
C THR A 469 14.59 -16.47 23.10
N LYS A 470 15.86 -16.13 22.90
CA LYS A 470 17.02 -16.81 23.48
C LYS A 470 16.96 -18.32 23.21
N GLY A 471 16.63 -18.67 21.98
CA GLY A 471 16.45 -20.03 21.49
C GLY A 471 15.28 -20.82 22.08
N LYS A 472 14.37 -20.18 22.83
CA LYS A 472 13.16 -20.82 23.36
C LYS A 472 11.96 -20.50 22.48
N ILE A 473 11.33 -21.55 21.96
CA ILE A 473 10.07 -21.47 21.22
C ILE A 473 8.95 -21.17 22.21
N SER A 474 8.22 -20.08 22.00
CA SER A 474 7.11 -19.70 22.88
C SER A 474 5.81 -20.43 22.52
N ASN A 475 4.84 -20.41 23.44
CA ASN A 475 3.47 -20.88 23.20
C ASN A 475 2.55 -19.75 22.69
N VAL A 476 3.09 -18.57 22.35
CA VAL A 476 2.29 -17.41 21.95
C VAL A 476 2.10 -17.42 20.45
N ASP A 477 1.18 -18.25 20.00
CA ASP A 477 0.91 -18.49 18.60
C ASP A 477 0.13 -17.34 17.93
N THR A 478 0.61 -16.97 16.76
CA THR A 478 0.13 -15.87 15.92
C THR A 478 -0.29 -16.43 14.58
N TRP A 479 -1.39 -15.92 14.04
CA TRP A 479 -2.04 -16.54 12.90
C TRP A 479 -2.29 -15.53 11.79
N ALA A 480 -1.97 -15.94 10.56
CA ALA A 480 -2.68 -15.53 9.36
C ALA A 480 -3.71 -16.64 9.05
N GLY A 481 -4.78 -16.68 9.84
CA GLY A 481 -5.70 -17.82 9.86
C GLY A 481 -6.64 -17.86 8.66
N ARG A 482 -7.27 -16.73 8.34
CA ARG A 482 -8.35 -16.67 7.35
C ARG A 482 -7.85 -16.63 5.92
N GLY A 483 -8.68 -17.09 4.99
CA GLY A 483 -8.41 -17.07 3.55
C GLY A 483 -7.67 -18.29 3.02
N GLY A 484 -7.39 -19.31 3.85
CA GLY A 484 -6.81 -20.56 3.35
C GLY A 484 -5.38 -20.43 2.82
N PHE A 485 -4.60 -19.46 3.30
CA PHE A 485 -3.24 -19.26 2.80
C PHE A 485 -2.24 -20.32 3.25
N GLY A 486 -2.52 -21.07 4.32
CA GLY A 486 -1.78 -22.29 4.63
C GLY A 486 -1.99 -23.33 3.53
N SER A 487 -3.26 -23.53 3.13
CA SER A 487 -3.59 -24.40 1.99
C SER A 487 -2.95 -23.91 0.70
N ALA A 488 -2.96 -22.60 0.42
CA ALA A 488 -2.29 -22.05 -0.75
C ALA A 488 -0.77 -22.29 -0.72
N MET A 489 -0.11 -22.05 0.41
CA MET A 489 1.33 -22.23 0.58
C MET A 489 1.74 -23.69 0.32
N ALA A 490 1.00 -24.64 0.89
CA ALA A 490 1.28 -26.07 0.74
C ALA A 490 0.85 -26.62 -0.62
N GLN A 491 -0.39 -26.40 -1.05
CA GLN A 491 -0.95 -27.03 -2.24
C GLN A 491 -0.50 -26.34 -3.54
N ASN A 492 -0.37 -25.01 -3.56
CA ASN A 492 -0.03 -24.27 -4.77
C ASN A 492 1.47 -24.02 -4.90
N HIS A 493 2.21 -23.95 -3.79
CA HIS A 493 3.65 -23.66 -3.80
C HIS A 493 4.54 -24.78 -3.26
N GLY A 494 3.98 -25.85 -2.70
CA GLY A 494 4.75 -26.99 -2.17
C GLY A 494 5.56 -26.66 -0.92
N ILE A 495 5.32 -25.49 -0.32
CA ILE A 495 6.02 -25.03 0.88
C ILE A 495 5.12 -25.26 2.10
N VAL A 496 5.63 -25.96 3.10
CA VAL A 496 4.89 -26.23 4.36
C VAL A 496 5.44 -25.44 5.54
N ALA A 497 6.66 -24.92 5.42
CA ALA A 497 7.25 -24.02 6.39
C ALA A 497 8.19 -23.01 5.75
N ILE A 498 8.27 -21.81 6.32
CA ILE A 498 9.26 -20.79 5.97
C ILE A 498 9.95 -20.38 7.26
N ILE A 499 11.26 -20.62 7.38
CA ILE A 499 12.07 -20.08 8.46
C ILE A 499 12.87 -18.91 7.92
N TYR A 500 12.85 -17.80 8.66
CA TYR A 500 13.61 -16.62 8.30
C TYR A 500 14.18 -15.86 9.49
N GLY A 501 15.26 -15.13 9.23
CA GLY A 501 15.94 -14.25 10.17
C GLY A 501 17.04 -13.47 9.46
N GLY A 502 17.55 -12.44 10.10
CA GLY A 502 18.67 -11.68 9.54
C GLY A 502 19.20 -10.65 10.52
N THR A 503 20.26 -9.96 10.09
CA THR A 503 20.94 -8.93 10.90
C THR A 503 20.97 -7.56 10.24
N VAL A 504 20.26 -7.39 9.12
CA VAL A 504 20.10 -6.08 8.50
C VAL A 504 19.18 -5.25 9.38
N VAL A 505 19.66 -4.08 9.80
CA VAL A 505 18.84 -3.11 10.53
C VAL A 505 18.72 -1.88 9.65
N THR A 506 17.49 -1.57 9.24
CA THR A 506 17.16 -0.28 8.64
C THR A 506 17.18 0.78 9.75
N GLU A 507 17.93 1.87 9.57
CA GLU A 507 17.98 2.98 10.54
C GLU A 507 16.74 3.90 10.47
N ASP A 508 15.60 3.36 10.02
CA ASP A 508 14.40 4.15 9.77
C ASP A 508 13.61 4.40 11.06
N PHE A 509 13.37 5.69 11.32
CA PHE A 509 12.41 6.24 12.29
C PHE A 509 12.40 5.57 13.69
N ARG A 510 13.54 5.69 14.39
CA ARG A 510 13.69 5.27 15.80
C ARG A 510 13.79 6.42 16.79
N ASP A 511 13.76 7.68 16.33
CA ASP A 511 13.77 8.84 17.23
C ASP A 511 12.38 9.08 17.83
N ARG A 512 12.30 8.80 19.13
CA ARG A 512 11.09 8.99 19.91
C ARG A 512 10.63 10.44 20.01
N LYS A 513 11.53 11.42 19.95
CA LYS A 513 11.17 12.83 20.07
C LYS A 513 10.32 13.27 18.89
N VAL A 514 10.73 12.91 17.68
CA VAL A 514 9.99 13.23 16.44
C VAL A 514 8.60 12.59 16.48
N ALA A 515 8.52 11.32 16.92
CA ALA A 515 7.24 10.64 17.08
C ALA A 515 6.35 11.34 18.14
N ASP A 516 6.90 11.72 19.28
CA ASP A 516 6.15 12.42 20.33
C ASP A 516 5.63 13.79 19.85
N ASP A 517 6.38 14.51 19.02
CA ASP A 517 5.96 15.81 18.49
C ASP A 517 4.74 15.68 17.56
N TRP A 518 4.73 14.73 16.63
CA TRP A 518 3.54 14.47 15.79
C TRP A 518 2.29 14.11 16.60
N PHE A 519 2.45 13.31 17.65
CA PHE A 519 1.33 12.97 18.53
C PHE A 519 0.86 14.17 19.38
N ARG A 520 1.78 15.03 19.83
CA ARG A 520 1.42 16.27 20.54
C ARG A 520 0.67 17.24 19.64
N ASP A 521 1.15 17.43 18.43
CA ASP A 521 0.54 18.36 17.47
C ASP A 521 -0.89 17.95 17.13
N LYS A 522 -1.16 16.63 17.00
CA LYS A 522 -2.49 16.12 16.64
C LYS A 522 -3.43 15.89 17.82
N TYR A 523 -2.92 15.36 18.94
CA TYR A 523 -3.76 14.88 20.05
C TYR A 523 -3.47 15.57 21.39
N ASN A 524 -2.48 16.48 21.46
CA ASN A 524 -1.98 17.06 22.71
C ASN A 524 -1.55 16.00 23.75
N LEU A 525 -1.08 14.85 23.27
CA LEU A 525 -0.60 13.71 24.05
C LEU A 525 0.70 13.18 23.43
N ARG A 526 1.57 12.54 24.20
CA ARG A 526 2.73 11.82 23.65
C ARG A 526 2.31 10.48 23.06
N LEU A 527 3.18 9.87 22.25
CA LEU A 527 2.90 8.60 21.57
C LEU A 527 2.42 7.52 22.55
N LEU A 528 3.17 7.29 23.64
CA LEU A 528 2.79 6.25 24.60
C LEU A 528 1.48 6.54 25.35
N GLU A 529 1.15 7.81 25.58
CA GLU A 529 -0.08 8.20 26.27
C GLU A 529 -1.28 7.92 25.38
N LYS A 530 -1.22 8.38 24.13
CA LYS A 530 -2.28 8.13 23.14
C LYS A 530 -2.41 6.66 22.80
N ASP A 531 -1.29 5.93 22.68
CA ASP A 531 -1.32 4.50 22.39
C ASP A 531 -1.93 3.69 23.53
N LYS A 532 -1.63 4.04 24.78
CA LYS A 532 -2.24 3.40 25.97
C LYS A 532 -3.74 3.67 26.05
N GLU A 533 -4.17 4.89 25.71
CA GLU A 533 -5.59 5.24 25.60
C GLU A 533 -6.28 4.38 24.53
N ALA A 534 -5.72 4.34 23.31
CA ALA A 534 -6.29 3.59 22.19
C ALA A 534 -6.33 2.07 22.43
N THR A 535 -5.38 1.53 23.20
CA THR A 535 -5.25 0.09 23.47
C THR A 535 -5.83 -0.36 24.81
N GLN A 536 -6.48 0.55 25.56
CA GLN A 536 -7.01 0.25 26.91
C GLN A 536 -7.92 -0.99 26.94
N LYS A 537 -8.80 -1.15 25.94
CA LYS A 537 -9.72 -2.29 25.81
C LYS A 537 -9.02 -3.66 25.82
N TYR A 538 -7.77 -3.73 25.38
CA TYR A 538 -7.03 -5.00 25.27
C TYR A 538 -6.28 -5.38 26.56
N ARG A 539 -6.27 -4.45 27.52
CA ARG A 539 -5.70 -4.62 28.85
C ARG A 539 -6.79 -5.05 29.83
N TYR A 540 -6.49 -4.96 31.12
CA TYR A 540 -7.48 -5.10 32.18
C TYR A 540 -8.34 -3.85 32.26
N ASP A 541 -9.66 -4.04 32.28
CA ASP A 541 -10.67 -3.01 32.44
C ASP A 541 -11.21 -3.09 33.88
N GLU A 542 -11.02 -2.01 34.64
CA GLU A 542 -11.43 -1.94 36.05
C GLU A 542 -12.95 -1.96 36.24
N LYS A 543 -13.72 -1.48 35.26
CA LYS A 543 -15.20 -1.45 35.34
C LYS A 543 -15.80 -2.82 35.06
N LEU A 544 -15.20 -3.57 34.13
CA LEU A 544 -15.67 -4.90 33.74
C LEU A 544 -15.01 -6.03 34.52
N HIS A 545 -14.01 -5.73 35.35
CA HIS A 545 -13.20 -6.69 36.11
C HIS A 545 -12.61 -7.83 35.26
N THR A 546 -12.30 -7.56 33.99
CA THR A 546 -11.80 -8.54 33.02
C THR A 546 -10.86 -7.86 32.02
N GLY A 547 -10.38 -8.57 31.00
CA GLY A 547 -9.54 -7.97 29.97
C GLY A 547 -9.37 -8.80 28.70
N GLY A 548 -8.71 -8.19 27.72
CA GLY A 548 -8.52 -8.78 26.40
C GLY A 548 -9.81 -8.86 25.58
N THR A 549 -9.70 -9.38 24.36
CA THR A 549 -10.87 -9.52 23.48
C THR A 549 -11.88 -10.51 24.05
N PHE A 550 -11.42 -11.65 24.59
CA PHE A 550 -12.31 -12.65 25.21
C PHE A 550 -13.16 -12.03 26.33
N GLY A 551 -12.50 -11.46 27.34
CA GLY A 551 -13.17 -10.96 28.54
C GLY A 551 -14.17 -9.86 28.25
N VAL A 552 -13.76 -8.83 27.50
CA VAL A 552 -14.61 -7.66 27.23
C VAL A 552 -15.84 -8.01 26.39
N ASN A 553 -15.70 -8.89 25.37
CA ASN A 553 -16.85 -9.28 24.56
C ASN A 553 -17.84 -10.11 25.40
N TYR A 554 -17.38 -11.13 26.14
CA TYR A 554 -18.30 -11.95 26.95
C TYR A 554 -18.91 -11.20 28.13
N ALA A 555 -18.21 -10.24 28.74
CA ALA A 555 -18.77 -9.41 29.81
C ALA A 555 -19.91 -8.50 29.33
N THR A 556 -19.90 -8.11 28.05
CA THR A 556 -20.87 -7.16 27.49
C THR A 556 -21.92 -7.80 26.60
N MET A 557 -21.79 -9.08 26.26
CA MET A 557 -22.61 -9.77 25.26
C MET A 557 -24.12 -9.78 25.60
N GLY A 558 -24.47 -10.19 26.82
CA GLY A 558 -25.86 -10.28 27.28
C GLY A 558 -26.70 -11.21 26.39
N GLY A 559 -27.96 -10.83 26.15
CA GLY A 559 -28.88 -11.54 25.26
C GLY A 559 -28.47 -11.58 23.78
N ARG A 560 -27.26 -11.11 23.40
CA ARG A 560 -26.72 -11.25 22.04
C ARG A 560 -25.85 -12.50 21.85
N ILE A 561 -25.82 -13.39 22.84
CA ILE A 561 -25.07 -14.64 22.79
C ILE A 561 -25.52 -15.52 21.61
N MET A 562 -24.55 -15.95 20.80
CA MET A 562 -24.74 -16.91 19.73
C MET A 562 -24.22 -18.26 20.21
N ALA A 563 -25.08 -19.26 20.31
CA ALA A 563 -24.69 -20.61 20.72
C ALA A 563 -25.41 -21.68 19.90
N PHE A 564 -24.90 -22.91 19.95
CA PHE A 564 -25.48 -24.10 19.32
C PHE A 564 -25.77 -23.88 17.83
N ASN A 565 -24.74 -23.52 17.07
CA ASN A 565 -24.84 -23.16 15.65
C ASN A 565 -25.93 -22.09 15.38
N TYR A 566 -25.81 -20.97 16.12
CA TYR A 566 -26.71 -19.82 16.03
C TYR A 566 -28.18 -20.11 16.38
N ARG A 567 -28.53 -21.25 16.98
CA ARG A 567 -29.94 -21.56 17.35
C ARG A 567 -30.51 -20.62 18.42
N THR A 568 -29.66 -19.94 19.19
CA THR A 568 -30.11 -18.95 20.19
C THR A 568 -30.84 -17.76 19.57
N ILE A 569 -30.68 -17.48 18.28
CA ILE A 569 -31.42 -16.39 17.60
C ILE A 569 -32.94 -16.63 17.59
N TYR A 570 -33.39 -17.88 17.74
CA TYR A 570 -34.81 -18.25 17.79
C TYR A 570 -35.39 -18.26 19.21
N GLN A 571 -34.55 -18.11 20.23
CA GLN A 571 -34.98 -18.07 21.63
C GLN A 571 -35.58 -16.70 21.97
N THR A 572 -36.22 -16.62 23.13
CA THR A 572 -36.63 -15.33 23.73
C THR A 572 -35.42 -14.59 24.30
N GLU A 573 -35.56 -13.28 24.55
CA GLU A 573 -34.48 -12.49 25.19
C GLU A 573 -34.16 -12.99 26.61
N ASP A 574 -35.18 -13.43 27.35
CA ASP A 574 -35.03 -13.96 28.71
C ASP A 574 -34.23 -15.28 28.70
N GLU A 575 -34.54 -16.20 27.78
CA GLU A 575 -33.78 -17.45 27.62
C GLU A 575 -32.32 -17.19 27.25
N ARG A 576 -32.06 -16.27 26.31
CA ARG A 576 -30.68 -15.91 25.94
C ARG A 576 -29.91 -15.24 27.09
N THR A 577 -30.56 -14.35 27.82
CA THR A 577 -29.94 -13.65 28.95
C THR A 577 -29.68 -14.62 30.11
N ALA A 578 -30.60 -15.55 30.36
CA ALA A 578 -30.41 -16.61 31.34
C ALA A 578 -29.26 -17.54 30.94
N LEU A 579 -29.16 -17.95 29.67
CA LEU A 579 -28.05 -18.75 29.16
C LEU A 579 -26.71 -18.01 29.34
N HIS A 580 -26.65 -16.73 28.93
CA HIS A 580 -25.46 -15.90 29.10
C HIS A 580 -25.07 -15.78 30.58
N GLN A 581 -26.03 -15.49 31.47
CA GLN A 581 -25.75 -15.38 32.90
C GLN A 581 -25.26 -16.70 33.50
N ASN A 582 -25.96 -17.80 33.23
CA ASN A 582 -25.73 -19.09 33.87
C ASN A 582 -24.47 -19.78 33.35
N PHE A 583 -24.29 -19.84 32.03
CA PHE A 583 -23.20 -20.62 31.42
C PHE A 583 -21.98 -19.76 31.10
N VAL A 584 -22.18 -18.48 30.75
CA VAL A 584 -21.07 -17.59 30.39
C VAL A 584 -20.58 -16.81 31.61
N VAL A 585 -21.39 -15.92 32.19
CA VAL A 585 -20.94 -15.03 33.27
C VAL A 585 -20.54 -15.82 34.52
N ASN A 586 -21.38 -16.76 34.94
CA ASN A 586 -21.19 -17.51 36.18
C ASN A 586 -20.20 -18.68 36.06
N HIS A 587 -19.81 -19.07 34.83
CA HIS A 587 -18.87 -20.17 34.61
C HIS A 587 -17.77 -19.81 33.59
N TYR A 588 -18.08 -19.74 32.29
CA TYR A 588 -17.06 -19.61 31.23
C TYR A 588 -16.14 -18.38 31.37
N LEU A 589 -16.73 -17.20 31.60
CA LEU A 589 -16.04 -15.94 31.82
C LEU A 589 -15.43 -15.85 33.22
N LYS A 590 -16.14 -16.36 34.24
CA LYS A 590 -15.63 -16.42 35.62
C LYS A 590 -14.33 -17.21 35.68
N GLN A 591 -14.32 -18.41 35.10
CA GLN A 591 -13.16 -19.29 35.02
C GLN A 591 -11.99 -18.63 34.26
N PHE A 592 -12.27 -17.97 33.13
CA PHE A 592 -11.26 -17.16 32.43
C PHE A 592 -10.68 -16.05 33.33
N ASN A 593 -11.53 -15.34 34.08
CA ASN A 593 -11.07 -14.28 34.96
C ASN A 593 -10.22 -14.82 36.12
N GLU A 594 -10.61 -15.93 36.73
CA GLU A 594 -9.91 -16.56 37.85
C GLU A 594 -8.58 -17.18 37.41
N GLU A 595 -8.54 -17.87 36.26
CA GLU A 595 -7.38 -18.65 35.82
C GLU A 595 -6.40 -17.85 34.96
N THR A 596 -6.90 -16.93 34.12
CA THR A 596 -6.08 -16.14 33.18
C THR A 596 -5.83 -14.72 33.66
N ILE A 597 -6.90 -13.97 33.98
CA ILE A 597 -6.78 -12.53 34.27
C ILE A 597 -6.17 -12.29 35.65
N ALA A 598 -6.65 -12.97 36.70
CA ALA A 598 -6.11 -12.84 38.06
C ALA A 598 -4.64 -13.28 38.12
N GLY A 599 -4.28 -14.33 37.37
CA GLY A 599 -2.90 -14.78 37.19
C GLY A 599 -2.02 -13.85 36.35
N LYS A 600 -2.58 -12.77 35.76
CA LYS A 600 -1.90 -11.82 34.86
C LYS A 600 -1.14 -12.50 33.72
N GLN A 601 -1.68 -13.63 33.23
CA GLN A 601 -1.07 -14.43 32.18
C GLN A 601 -1.31 -13.74 30.82
N GLN A 602 -0.39 -12.88 30.42
CA GLN A 602 -0.50 -12.09 29.18
C GLN A 602 0.84 -11.89 28.48
N ALA A 603 0.79 -11.78 27.16
CA ALA A 603 1.93 -11.63 26.29
C ALA A 603 1.63 -10.69 25.11
N THR A 604 2.67 -10.41 24.31
CA THR A 604 2.56 -9.77 23.00
C THR A 604 2.88 -10.80 21.90
N CYS A 605 2.72 -10.43 20.63
CA CYS A 605 3.06 -11.29 19.49
C CYS A 605 4.58 -11.42 19.22
N GLY A 606 5.44 -11.08 20.19
CA GLY A 606 6.89 -10.94 20.07
C GLY A 606 7.34 -9.49 19.84
N GLU A 607 6.40 -8.59 19.55
CA GLU A 607 6.67 -7.16 19.39
C GLU A 607 6.69 -6.44 20.75
N PRO A 608 7.56 -5.43 20.95
CA PRO A 608 7.56 -4.59 22.16
C PRO A 608 6.35 -3.63 22.17
N CYS A 609 5.17 -4.16 22.51
CA CYS A 609 3.89 -3.46 22.42
C CYS A 609 3.19 -3.33 23.80
N MET A 610 2.53 -2.19 24.03
CA MET A 610 1.80 -1.90 25.27
C MET A 610 0.45 -2.59 25.39
N ALA A 611 -0.10 -3.11 24.29
CA ALA A 611 -1.45 -3.70 24.28
C ALA A 611 -1.54 -5.00 25.10
N VAL A 612 -0.43 -5.76 25.22
CA VAL A 612 -0.37 -7.09 25.88
C VAL A 612 -1.61 -7.96 25.56
N CYS A 613 -1.97 -7.98 24.28
CA CYS A 613 -3.29 -8.41 23.84
C CYS A 613 -3.48 -9.93 23.91
N LYS A 614 -2.41 -10.71 24.00
CA LYS A 614 -2.46 -12.17 24.05
C LYS A 614 -2.68 -12.62 25.48
N LYS A 615 -3.90 -13.08 25.78
CA LYS A 615 -4.23 -13.68 27.09
C LYS A 615 -3.95 -15.17 27.01
N MET A 616 -3.30 -15.71 28.03
CA MET A 616 -2.77 -17.08 28.01
C MET A 616 -3.24 -17.84 29.26
N ASN A 617 -3.40 -19.15 29.15
CA ASN A 617 -3.45 -20.05 30.29
C ASN A 617 -2.48 -21.20 30.03
N GLY A 618 -1.28 -21.14 30.59
CA GLY A 618 -0.21 -22.08 30.24
C GLY A 618 0.13 -22.03 28.74
N ILE A 619 -0.23 -23.10 28.01
CA ILE A 619 0.01 -23.22 26.56
C ILE A 619 -1.16 -22.67 25.70
N TYR A 620 -2.30 -22.34 26.32
CA TYR A 620 -3.52 -22.02 25.59
C TYR A 620 -3.69 -20.51 25.42
N LYS A 621 -3.79 -20.04 24.17
CA LYS A 621 -4.12 -18.65 23.85
C LYS A 621 -5.64 -18.42 23.86
N LYS A 622 -6.08 -17.32 24.47
CA LYS A 622 -7.50 -16.98 24.72
C LYS A 622 -7.98 -15.77 23.91
N ASP A 623 -8.16 -15.94 22.60
CA ASP A 623 -8.77 -14.93 21.72
C ASP A 623 -10.30 -15.15 21.65
N PHE A 624 -11.08 -14.06 21.51
CA PHE A 624 -12.56 -14.14 21.49
C PHE A 624 -13.11 -15.03 20.37
N GLU A 625 -12.76 -14.76 19.11
CA GLU A 625 -13.39 -15.39 17.95
C GLU A 625 -13.23 -16.92 17.95
N PRO A 626 -12.02 -17.50 18.15
CA PRO A 626 -11.86 -18.95 18.20
C PRO A 626 -12.62 -19.58 19.37
N TYR A 627 -12.61 -18.93 20.53
CA TYR A 627 -13.33 -19.42 21.71
C TYR A 627 -14.84 -19.17 21.63
N GLN A 628 -15.32 -18.37 20.69
CA GLN A 628 -16.73 -18.21 20.42
C GLN A 628 -17.22 -19.28 19.43
N THR A 629 -16.46 -19.55 18.37
CA THR A 629 -16.78 -20.61 17.39
C THR A 629 -16.56 -22.03 17.93
N MET A 630 -15.56 -22.25 18.77
CA MET A 630 -15.27 -23.55 19.40
C MET A 630 -15.72 -23.64 20.86
N GLY A 631 -16.36 -22.59 21.35
CA GLY A 631 -17.00 -22.57 22.66
C GLY A 631 -18.52 -22.62 22.49
N PRO A 632 -19.25 -21.54 22.80
CA PRO A 632 -20.71 -21.51 22.77
C PRO A 632 -21.33 -22.00 21.46
N LEU A 633 -20.73 -21.73 20.30
CA LEU A 633 -21.28 -22.16 19.02
C LEU A 633 -21.33 -23.69 18.88
N CYS A 634 -20.37 -24.41 19.46
CA CYS A 634 -20.35 -25.87 19.56
C CYS A 634 -21.06 -26.42 20.82
N GLY A 635 -21.70 -25.55 21.62
CA GLY A 635 -22.30 -25.94 22.89
C GLY A 635 -21.29 -26.23 23.99
N ILE A 636 -20.19 -25.47 24.02
CA ILE A 636 -19.09 -25.62 24.99
C ILE A 636 -19.01 -24.33 25.82
N PHE A 637 -19.18 -24.46 27.13
CA PHE A 637 -19.20 -23.34 28.08
C PHE A 637 -18.19 -23.50 29.22
N ASP A 638 -17.30 -24.49 29.16
CA ASP A 638 -16.17 -24.65 30.07
C ASP A 638 -14.84 -24.33 29.36
N GLN A 639 -13.94 -23.61 30.05
CA GLN A 639 -12.64 -23.19 29.50
C GLN A 639 -11.76 -24.38 29.13
N ARG A 640 -11.73 -25.46 29.93
CA ARG A 640 -10.84 -26.60 29.70
C ARG A 640 -11.30 -27.42 28.50
N ALA A 641 -12.62 -27.55 28.35
CA ALA A 641 -13.23 -28.12 27.15
C ALA A 641 -12.92 -27.28 25.89
N ALA A 642 -13.08 -25.95 25.97
CA ALA A 642 -12.75 -25.05 24.87
C ALA A 642 -11.23 -25.05 24.54
N GLU A 643 -10.36 -25.14 25.56
CA GLU A 643 -8.91 -25.30 25.40
C GLU A 643 -8.56 -26.54 24.60
N LYS A 644 -9.17 -27.68 24.96
CA LYS A 644 -8.96 -28.96 24.27
C LYS A 644 -9.29 -28.84 22.78
N LEU A 645 -10.50 -28.39 22.47
CA LEU A 645 -10.94 -28.29 21.07
C LEU A 645 -10.13 -27.26 20.29
N ASN A 646 -9.94 -26.07 20.86
CA ASN A 646 -9.21 -25.00 20.17
C ASN A 646 -7.74 -25.36 19.95
N HIS A 647 -7.08 -25.97 20.94
CA HIS A 647 -5.69 -26.40 20.79
C HIS A 647 -5.54 -27.52 19.76
N HIS A 648 -6.48 -28.47 19.70
CA HIS A 648 -6.49 -29.50 18.66
C HIS A 648 -6.65 -28.89 17.27
N CYS A 649 -7.57 -27.93 17.13
CA CYS A 649 -7.78 -27.23 15.87
C CYS A 649 -6.56 -26.40 15.43
N ASP A 650 -5.95 -25.68 16.38
CA ASP A 650 -4.72 -24.92 16.16
C ASP A 650 -3.57 -25.87 15.76
N ALA A 651 -3.39 -26.99 16.47
CA ALA A 651 -2.38 -28.00 16.14
C ALA A 651 -2.55 -28.51 14.71
N MET A 652 -3.78 -28.78 14.29
CA MET A 652 -4.08 -29.25 12.93
C MET A 652 -3.97 -28.17 11.84
N GLY A 653 -3.83 -26.89 12.21
CA GLY A 653 -3.56 -25.80 11.26
C GLY A 653 -4.78 -25.19 10.58
N PHE A 654 -5.98 -25.33 11.16
CA PHE A 654 -7.21 -24.75 10.62
C PHE A 654 -7.36 -23.26 10.95
N ASP A 655 -8.06 -22.50 10.10
CA ASP A 655 -8.72 -21.25 10.52
C ASP A 655 -9.75 -21.57 11.60
N ALA A 656 -9.50 -21.21 12.86
CA ALA A 656 -10.39 -21.55 13.96
C ALA A 656 -11.80 -20.92 13.85
N ILE A 657 -11.96 -19.81 13.12
CA ILE A 657 -13.29 -19.23 12.89
C ILE A 657 -14.08 -20.11 11.91
N SER A 658 -13.49 -20.39 10.75
CA SER A 658 -14.13 -21.20 9.71
C SER A 658 -14.30 -22.65 10.17
N GLY A 659 -13.26 -23.23 10.76
CA GLY A 659 -13.28 -24.57 11.36
C GLY A 659 -14.35 -24.71 12.43
N GLY A 660 -14.39 -23.81 13.42
CA GLY A 660 -15.42 -23.86 14.47
C GLY A 660 -16.84 -23.68 13.94
N GLY A 661 -17.06 -22.82 12.95
CA GLY A 661 -18.37 -22.69 12.29
C GLY A 661 -18.81 -23.98 11.55
N VAL A 662 -17.87 -24.66 10.90
CA VAL A 662 -18.13 -25.96 10.24
C VAL A 662 -18.42 -27.05 11.26
N LEU A 663 -17.67 -27.10 12.36
CA LEU A 663 -17.90 -28.06 13.43
C LEU A 663 -19.27 -27.88 14.07
N ALA A 664 -19.63 -26.64 14.41
CA ALA A 664 -20.94 -26.31 14.96
C ALA A 664 -22.06 -26.73 13.99
N TRP A 665 -21.90 -26.47 12.69
CA TRP A 665 -22.86 -26.89 11.68
C TRP A 665 -22.99 -28.42 11.58
N LEU A 666 -21.88 -29.17 11.55
CA LEU A 666 -21.92 -30.64 11.53
C LEU A 666 -22.57 -31.21 12.80
N MET A 667 -22.31 -30.60 13.96
CA MET A 667 -22.99 -30.94 15.21
C MET A 667 -24.50 -30.65 15.13
N ASP A 668 -24.92 -29.52 14.55
CA ASP A 668 -26.35 -29.21 14.33
C ASP A 668 -27.03 -30.25 13.42
N LEU A 669 -26.34 -30.71 12.38
CA LEU A 669 -26.84 -31.77 11.49
C LEU A 669 -26.99 -33.12 12.21
N LEU A 670 -26.06 -33.47 13.11
CA LEU A 670 -26.15 -34.67 13.96
C LEU A 670 -27.30 -34.57 14.95
N ASP A 671 -27.37 -33.47 15.69
CA ASP A 671 -28.42 -33.21 16.69
C ASP A 671 -29.81 -33.23 16.04
N GLY A 672 -29.92 -32.58 14.88
CA GLY A 672 -31.14 -32.56 14.07
C GLY A 672 -31.44 -33.86 13.31
N LYS A 673 -30.59 -34.89 13.44
CA LYS A 673 -30.71 -36.20 12.76
C LYS A 673 -30.78 -36.12 11.24
N LEU A 674 -30.17 -35.08 10.65
CA LEU A 674 -30.04 -34.93 9.20
C LEU A 674 -28.85 -35.72 8.63
N LEU A 675 -27.81 -35.88 9.45
CA LEU A 675 -26.69 -36.78 9.21
C LEU A 675 -26.53 -37.72 10.39
N THR A 676 -26.02 -38.92 10.14
CA THR A 676 -25.74 -39.92 11.17
C THR A 676 -24.27 -39.89 11.61
N MET A 677 -23.98 -40.53 12.75
CA MET A 677 -22.61 -40.73 13.24
C MET A 677 -21.74 -41.52 12.24
N GLU A 678 -22.31 -42.53 11.57
CA GLU A 678 -21.62 -43.33 10.55
C GLU A 678 -21.25 -42.48 9.34
N GLU A 679 -22.16 -41.63 8.88
CA GLU A 679 -21.91 -40.73 7.75
C GLU A 679 -20.80 -39.72 8.04
N LEU A 680 -20.69 -39.23 9.28
CA LEU A 680 -19.63 -38.31 9.68
C LEU A 680 -18.38 -39.00 10.21
N GLY A 681 -18.38 -40.33 10.35
CA GLY A 681 -17.23 -41.08 10.84
C GLY A 681 -16.87 -40.78 12.30
N VAL A 682 -17.87 -40.48 13.15
CA VAL A 682 -17.70 -40.15 14.57
C VAL A 682 -18.43 -41.14 15.47
N SER A 683 -18.13 -41.11 16.78
CA SER A 683 -18.67 -42.07 17.74
C SER A 683 -19.77 -41.51 18.65
N ARG A 684 -20.09 -40.22 18.53
CA ARG A 684 -20.95 -39.47 19.47
C ARG A 684 -21.85 -38.48 18.75
N VAL A 685 -22.94 -38.11 19.43
CA VAL A 685 -23.80 -36.96 19.09
C VAL A 685 -23.54 -35.82 20.08
N PRO A 686 -23.77 -34.54 19.70
CA PRO A 686 -23.62 -33.44 20.64
C PRO A 686 -24.69 -33.49 21.73
N ARG A 687 -24.41 -32.86 22.87
CA ARG A 687 -25.36 -32.64 23.97
C ARG A 687 -25.73 -31.17 24.00
N TRP A 688 -26.86 -30.79 23.42
CA TRP A 688 -27.29 -29.39 23.31
C TRP A 688 -28.63 -29.08 24.01
N ASP A 689 -29.21 -30.05 24.74
CA ASP A 689 -30.37 -29.79 25.60
C ASP A 689 -29.94 -28.96 26.82
N THR A 690 -30.51 -27.77 26.96
CA THR A 690 -30.15 -26.81 28.02
C THR A 690 -30.86 -27.06 29.34
N THR A 691 -31.87 -27.94 29.40
CA THR A 691 -32.73 -28.14 30.57
C THR A 691 -31.95 -28.72 31.76
N ASP A 692 -31.11 -29.73 31.50
CA ASP A 692 -30.28 -30.42 32.49
C ASP A 692 -28.78 -30.38 32.11
N PHE A 693 -28.35 -29.30 31.43
CA PHE A 693 -27.00 -29.19 30.89
C PHE A 693 -25.93 -29.10 31.98
N ASP A 694 -25.06 -30.11 32.06
CA ASP A 694 -23.89 -30.09 32.93
C ASP A 694 -22.77 -29.31 32.23
N VAL A 695 -22.59 -28.06 32.67
CA VAL A 695 -21.64 -27.11 32.07
C VAL A 695 -20.23 -27.68 31.93
N ILE A 696 -19.78 -28.58 32.81
CA ILE A 696 -18.44 -29.15 32.74
C ILE A 696 -18.44 -30.41 31.85
N ASN A 697 -19.29 -31.38 32.17
CA ASN A 697 -19.24 -32.70 31.53
C ASN A 697 -19.77 -32.67 30.10
N ASP A 698 -20.86 -31.94 29.84
CA ASP A 698 -21.44 -31.84 28.49
C ASP A 698 -20.57 -30.98 27.57
N SER A 699 -19.94 -29.93 28.11
CA SER A 699 -18.92 -29.16 27.38
C SER A 699 -17.74 -30.05 26.97
N MET A 700 -17.21 -30.87 27.89
CA MET A 700 -16.09 -31.77 27.56
C MET A 700 -16.50 -32.82 26.51
N HIS A 701 -17.71 -33.38 26.64
CA HIS A 701 -18.25 -34.32 25.64
C HIS A 701 -18.36 -33.67 24.25
N ASN A 702 -18.86 -32.44 24.17
CA ASN A 702 -18.96 -31.69 22.92
C ASN A 702 -17.58 -31.33 22.34
N ALA A 703 -16.60 -31.00 23.21
CA ALA A 703 -15.22 -30.77 22.78
C ALA A 703 -14.58 -32.03 22.18
N GLU A 704 -14.80 -33.19 22.78
CA GLU A 704 -14.32 -34.47 22.27
C GLU A 704 -14.92 -34.84 20.92
N LEU A 705 -16.24 -34.61 20.75
CA LEU A 705 -16.87 -34.75 19.44
C LEU A 705 -16.28 -33.77 18.42
N GLY A 706 -15.98 -32.53 18.82
CA GLY A 706 -15.32 -31.56 17.95
C GLY A 706 -13.95 -32.03 17.48
N CYS A 707 -13.14 -32.62 18.37
CA CYS A 707 -11.87 -33.24 18.01
C CYS A 707 -12.06 -34.42 17.04
N GLU A 708 -13.02 -35.33 17.32
CA GLU A 708 -13.32 -36.46 16.43
C GLU A 708 -13.74 -36.00 15.02
N LEU A 709 -14.51 -34.90 14.92
CA LEU A 709 -14.91 -34.31 13.65
C LEU A 709 -13.72 -33.69 12.89
N ILE A 710 -12.80 -33.00 13.59
CA ILE A 710 -11.56 -32.50 12.98
C ILE A 710 -10.77 -33.67 12.37
N ASP A 711 -10.59 -34.74 13.13
CA ASP A 711 -9.84 -35.91 12.66
C ASP A 711 -10.56 -36.59 11.50
N ALA A 712 -11.89 -36.72 11.57
CA ALA A 712 -12.70 -37.27 10.49
C ALA A 712 -12.60 -36.45 9.20
N ILE A 713 -12.52 -35.11 9.28
CA ILE A 713 -12.30 -34.24 8.12
C ILE A 713 -10.92 -34.50 7.48
N LEU A 714 -9.87 -34.59 8.29
CA LEU A 714 -8.49 -34.78 7.80
C LEU A 714 -8.29 -36.19 7.21
N GLU A 715 -8.79 -37.21 7.90
CA GLU A 715 -8.71 -38.62 7.50
C GLU A 715 -9.71 -38.99 6.41
N ARG A 716 -10.67 -38.09 6.11
CA ARG A 716 -11.77 -38.30 5.17
C ARG A 716 -12.64 -39.51 5.53
N ARG A 717 -13.05 -39.59 6.80
CA ARG A 717 -13.95 -40.64 7.27
C ARG A 717 -15.39 -40.38 6.80
N GLY A 718 -16.12 -41.47 6.57
CA GLY A 718 -17.51 -41.40 6.12
C GLY A 718 -17.64 -40.65 4.80
N ILE A 719 -18.52 -39.63 4.76
CA ILE A 719 -18.75 -38.79 3.57
C ILE A 719 -17.98 -37.46 3.61
N LEU A 720 -17.14 -37.21 4.63
CA LEU A 720 -16.44 -35.94 4.79
C LEU A 720 -15.24 -35.82 3.83
N ASP A 721 -15.36 -34.98 2.81
CA ASP A 721 -14.26 -34.64 1.88
C ASP A 721 -14.32 -33.16 1.48
N PHE A 722 -13.58 -32.33 2.22
CA PHE A 722 -13.55 -30.88 2.03
C PHE A 722 -12.43 -30.37 1.13
N ARG A 723 -11.77 -31.23 0.34
CA ARG A 723 -10.70 -30.81 -0.59
C ARG A 723 -11.14 -29.74 -1.58
N GLU A 724 -12.43 -29.73 -1.93
CA GLU A 724 -13.03 -28.79 -2.88
C GLU A 724 -13.88 -27.70 -2.19
N GLY A 725 -13.77 -27.58 -0.86
CA GLY A 725 -14.45 -26.60 -0.02
C GLY A 725 -15.81 -27.03 0.50
N VAL A 726 -16.15 -26.55 1.70
CA VAL A 726 -17.37 -26.92 2.44
C VAL A 726 -18.65 -26.52 1.71
N ARG A 727 -18.67 -25.33 1.10
CA ARG A 727 -19.82 -24.86 0.32
C ARG A 727 -20.13 -25.77 -0.87
N LYS A 728 -19.10 -26.21 -1.60
CA LYS A 728 -19.31 -27.13 -2.73
C LYS A 728 -19.78 -28.49 -2.23
N TRP A 729 -19.13 -29.01 -1.19
CA TRP A 729 -19.47 -30.30 -0.58
C TRP A 729 -20.93 -30.32 -0.11
N SER A 730 -21.37 -29.29 0.62
CA SER A 730 -22.72 -29.21 1.18
C SER A 730 -23.79 -29.19 0.09
N ARG A 731 -23.55 -28.50 -1.03
CA ARG A 731 -24.48 -28.47 -2.18
C ARG A 731 -24.62 -29.82 -2.89
N ILE A 732 -23.53 -30.60 -2.97
CA ILE A 732 -23.57 -31.95 -3.57
C ILE A 732 -24.42 -32.87 -2.70
N HIS A 733 -24.08 -32.97 -1.42
CA HIS A 733 -24.77 -33.88 -0.49
C HIS A 733 -26.20 -33.43 -0.18
N SER A 734 -26.49 -32.12 -0.27
CA SER A 734 -27.87 -31.63 -0.16
C SER A 734 -28.79 -32.19 -1.26
N ARG A 735 -28.26 -32.33 -2.49
CA ARG A 735 -29.02 -32.89 -3.62
C ARG A 735 -29.20 -34.39 -3.49
N GLU A 736 -28.15 -35.09 -3.08
CA GLU A 736 -28.18 -36.55 -2.91
C GLU A 736 -29.15 -36.99 -1.80
N LYS A 737 -29.27 -36.20 -0.73
CA LYS A 737 -30.20 -36.44 0.37
C LYS A 737 -31.57 -35.80 0.21
N GLU A 738 -31.81 -35.06 -0.86
CA GLU A 738 -33.01 -34.23 -1.05
C GLU A 738 -33.34 -33.36 0.17
N THR A 739 -32.28 -32.90 0.87
CA THR A 739 -32.36 -32.16 2.13
C THR A 739 -31.34 -31.03 2.07
N ALA A 740 -31.75 -29.78 2.27
CA ALA A 740 -30.86 -28.63 2.20
C ALA A 740 -29.94 -28.54 3.45
N LEU A 741 -28.83 -29.29 3.43
CA LEU A 741 -27.87 -29.32 4.54
C LEU A 741 -27.26 -27.92 4.80
N HIS A 742 -27.09 -27.13 3.75
CA HIS A 742 -26.49 -25.80 3.80
C HIS A 742 -27.38 -24.74 4.47
N ASP A 743 -28.70 -24.97 4.62
CA ASP A 743 -29.63 -24.03 5.27
C ASP A 743 -29.36 -23.81 6.76
N ARG A 744 -28.54 -24.68 7.36
CA ARG A 744 -28.10 -24.56 8.75
C ARG A 744 -26.69 -23.98 8.90
N LEU A 745 -25.92 -23.85 7.82
CA LEU A 745 -24.58 -23.29 7.88
C LEU A 745 -24.68 -21.77 7.79
N VAL A 746 -24.04 -21.02 8.69
CA VAL A 746 -23.92 -19.55 8.56
C VAL A 746 -22.62 -19.22 7.85
N TYR A 747 -22.72 -18.69 6.63
CA TYR A 747 -21.55 -18.37 5.81
C TYR A 747 -21.89 -17.37 4.71
N ILE A 748 -20.92 -16.54 4.33
CA ILE A 748 -21.04 -15.71 3.14
C ILE A 748 -20.46 -16.46 1.95
N ALA A 749 -21.23 -16.52 0.86
CA ALA A 749 -20.83 -17.14 -0.39
C ALA A 749 -20.18 -16.14 -1.36
N PHE A 750 -19.15 -16.58 -2.07
CA PHE A 750 -18.45 -15.79 -3.08
C PHE A 750 -18.10 -16.62 -4.31
N ASN A 751 -18.27 -16.03 -5.49
CA ASN A 751 -17.98 -16.67 -6.77
C ASN A 751 -18.62 -18.08 -6.85
N ARG A 752 -18.00 -19.01 -7.58
CA ARG A 752 -18.57 -20.35 -7.81
C ARG A 752 -18.57 -21.26 -6.58
N ARG A 753 -17.56 -21.18 -5.71
CA ARG A 753 -17.36 -22.10 -4.59
C ARG A 753 -16.82 -21.44 -3.31
N GLY A 754 -16.45 -20.17 -3.39
CA GLY A 754 -15.88 -19.45 -2.27
C GLY A 754 -16.88 -19.31 -1.13
N TRP A 755 -16.37 -19.33 0.10
CA TRP A 755 -17.18 -19.25 1.30
C TRP A 755 -16.37 -18.68 2.46
N MET A 756 -17.05 -18.13 3.47
CA MET A 756 -16.41 -17.65 4.69
C MET A 756 -17.41 -17.61 5.84
N VAL A 757 -17.05 -18.16 7.01
CA VAL A 757 -17.86 -17.96 8.23
C VAL A 757 -17.74 -16.50 8.68
N PRO A 758 -18.81 -15.77 8.99
CA PRO A 758 -18.70 -14.39 9.46
C PRO A 758 -17.93 -14.31 10.80
N ASN A 759 -17.41 -13.12 11.13
CA ASN A 759 -16.91 -12.89 12.49
C ASN A 759 -18.08 -12.92 13.48
N GLN A 760 -17.80 -13.31 14.72
CA GLN A 760 -18.79 -13.74 15.70
C GLN A 760 -19.44 -12.59 16.47
N TYR A 761 -20.07 -11.69 15.71
CA TYR A 761 -20.94 -10.63 16.22
C TYR A 761 -22.33 -10.82 15.62
N TRP A 762 -23.40 -10.62 16.38
CA TRP A 762 -24.77 -10.67 15.86
C TRP A 762 -25.24 -9.27 15.40
N VAL A 763 -24.85 -8.91 14.18
CA VAL A 763 -25.02 -7.57 13.59
C VAL A 763 -25.21 -7.66 12.08
N ALA A 764 -26.01 -6.76 11.48
CA ALA A 764 -26.31 -6.80 10.05
C ALA A 764 -25.05 -6.75 9.15
N GLY A 765 -24.05 -5.94 9.54
CA GLY A 765 -22.82 -5.79 8.74
C GLY A 765 -21.95 -7.04 8.66
N ALA A 766 -22.13 -8.03 9.54
CA ALA A 766 -21.39 -9.29 9.49
C ALA A 766 -21.71 -10.11 8.23
N LEU A 767 -22.90 -9.90 7.64
CA LEU A 767 -23.37 -10.57 6.42
C LEU A 767 -23.39 -9.66 5.18
N ALA A 768 -22.78 -8.46 5.27
CA ALA A 768 -22.70 -7.54 4.14
C ALA A 768 -21.93 -8.15 2.95
N PRO A 769 -22.36 -7.99 1.68
CA PRO A 769 -21.72 -8.62 0.52
C PRO A 769 -20.44 -7.90 0.06
N MET A 770 -19.46 -7.74 0.96
CA MET A 770 -18.17 -7.12 0.64
C MET A 770 -17.28 -8.05 -0.19
N THR A 771 -16.41 -7.47 -1.00
CA THR A 771 -15.43 -8.21 -1.82
C THR A 771 -14.41 -9.02 -1.03
N LEU A 772 -14.20 -8.70 0.25
CA LEU A 772 -13.31 -9.40 1.17
C LEU A 772 -14.06 -9.61 2.49
N MET A 773 -14.52 -10.84 2.73
CA MET A 773 -15.27 -11.20 3.93
C MET A 773 -14.40 -11.82 5.01
N GLY A 774 -14.91 -11.85 6.24
CA GLY A 774 -14.24 -12.52 7.35
C GLY A 774 -13.10 -11.74 7.99
N LYS A 775 -12.81 -10.54 7.49
CA LYS A 775 -11.99 -9.54 8.17
C LYS A 775 -12.86 -8.47 8.82
N TYR A 776 -12.24 -7.43 9.34
CA TYR A 776 -12.95 -6.28 9.90
C TYR A 776 -13.15 -5.13 8.89
N TYR A 777 -13.25 -5.46 7.61
CA TYR A 777 -13.44 -4.49 6.52
C TYR A 777 -14.89 -3.98 6.41
N MET A 778 -15.80 -4.55 7.19
CA MET A 778 -17.19 -4.13 7.34
C MET A 778 -17.45 -3.59 8.73
N VAL A 779 -18.59 -2.90 8.87
CA VAL A 779 -19.03 -2.31 10.13
C VAL A 779 -19.73 -3.34 10.99
N TYR A 780 -19.16 -3.59 12.17
CA TYR A 780 -19.77 -4.41 13.23
C TYR A 780 -20.42 -3.50 14.27
N SER A 781 -21.47 -2.77 13.87
CA SER A 781 -22.24 -1.93 14.79
C SER A 781 -23.45 -2.69 15.32
N ASN A 782 -23.77 -2.46 16.59
CA ASN A 782 -25.04 -2.91 17.13
C ASN A 782 -26.20 -2.06 16.64
N ASP A 783 -25.97 -0.85 16.13
CA ASP A 783 -27.08 0.02 15.73
C ASP A 783 -27.77 -0.51 14.46
N PHE A 784 -29.06 -0.20 14.31
CA PHE A 784 -29.71 -0.38 13.01
C PHE A 784 -29.19 0.69 12.05
N ILE A 785 -28.74 0.25 10.88
CA ILE A 785 -28.30 1.12 9.80
C ILE A 785 -29.09 0.70 8.55
N PRO A 786 -29.81 1.64 7.88
CA PRO A 786 -30.45 1.34 6.62
C PRO A 786 -29.49 0.67 5.62
N PRO A 787 -29.91 -0.36 4.86
CA PRO A 787 -29.00 -1.23 4.13
C PRO A 787 -28.07 -0.49 3.16
N ARG A 788 -28.58 0.49 2.41
CA ARG A 788 -27.75 1.28 1.49
C ARG A 788 -26.73 2.17 2.21
N GLU A 789 -27.08 2.70 3.39
CA GLU A 789 -26.12 3.43 4.23
C GLU A 789 -25.12 2.47 4.88
N LEU A 790 -25.55 1.28 5.30
CA LEU A 790 -24.69 0.23 5.81
C LEU A 790 -23.63 -0.14 4.78
N GLY A 791 -24.01 -0.31 3.51
CA GLY A 791 -23.08 -0.55 2.41
C GLY A 791 -22.01 0.54 2.28
N LYS A 792 -22.42 1.81 2.32
CA LYS A 792 -21.48 2.96 2.27
C LYS A 792 -20.53 2.98 3.47
N LYS A 793 -21.04 2.74 4.67
CA LYS A 793 -20.21 2.69 5.88
C LYS A 793 -19.23 1.52 5.83
N CYS A 794 -19.62 0.37 5.27
CA CYS A 794 -18.71 -0.74 5.04
C CYS A 794 -17.63 -0.40 4.00
N ALA A 795 -17.96 0.27 2.90
CA ALA A 795 -16.99 0.76 1.92
C ALA A 795 -15.94 1.69 2.55
N GLU A 796 -16.37 2.68 3.33
CA GLU A 796 -15.47 3.59 4.04
C GLU A 796 -14.62 2.87 5.08
N ARG A 797 -15.20 1.89 5.78
CA ARG A 797 -14.44 1.08 6.75
C ARG A 797 -13.36 0.24 6.07
N MET A 798 -13.67 -0.33 4.90
CA MET A 798 -12.71 -1.10 4.09
C MET A 798 -11.51 -0.24 3.71
N LYS A 799 -11.71 0.97 3.17
CA LYS A 799 -10.62 1.91 2.81
C LYS A 799 -9.69 2.18 4.00
N LYS A 800 -10.28 2.50 5.15
CA LYS A 800 -9.50 2.76 6.36
C LYS A 800 -8.74 1.53 6.89
N GLU A 801 -9.30 0.32 6.75
CA GLU A 801 -8.58 -0.91 7.14
C GLU A 801 -7.50 -1.29 6.10
N LEU A 802 -7.69 -0.96 4.82
CA LEU A 802 -6.63 -1.07 3.79
C LEU A 802 -5.45 -0.15 4.07
N ILE A 803 -5.67 1.07 4.61
CA ILE A 803 -4.58 1.94 5.09
C ILE A 803 -3.71 1.17 6.10
N LEU A 804 -4.33 0.53 7.09
CA LEU A 804 -3.61 -0.18 8.15
C LEU A 804 -2.87 -1.40 7.60
N ASP A 805 -3.56 -2.24 6.81
CA ASP A 805 -2.96 -3.45 6.24
C ASP A 805 -1.81 -3.10 5.27
N ASN A 806 -1.95 -2.04 4.45
CA ASN A 806 -0.90 -1.59 3.53
C ASN A 806 0.26 -0.89 4.24
N LEU A 807 0.05 -0.35 5.45
CA LEU A 807 1.13 0.18 6.28
C LEU A 807 1.69 -0.86 7.26
N GLY A 808 1.20 -2.10 7.26
CA GLY A 808 1.65 -3.16 8.17
C GLY A 808 1.30 -2.91 9.64
N ILE A 809 0.25 -2.14 9.91
CA ILE A 809 -0.13 -1.73 11.26
C ILE A 809 -1.17 -2.67 11.86
N CYS A 810 -0.93 -3.06 13.11
CA CYS A 810 -1.89 -3.83 13.90
C CYS A 810 -3.16 -3.02 14.15
N ARG A 811 -4.31 -3.59 13.80
CA ARG A 811 -5.65 -3.00 13.96
C ARG A 811 -5.95 -2.45 15.36
N PHE A 812 -5.30 -2.96 16.41
CA PHE A 812 -5.51 -2.48 17.78
C PHE A 812 -5.03 -1.04 17.99
N HIS A 813 -4.19 -0.52 17.09
CA HIS A 813 -3.68 0.85 17.10
C HIS A 813 -4.47 1.79 16.16
N ARG A 814 -5.55 1.31 15.53
CA ARG A 814 -6.34 2.08 14.55
C ARG A 814 -6.84 3.43 15.08
N GLY A 815 -7.08 3.55 16.39
CA GLY A 815 -7.62 4.76 17.02
C GLY A 815 -6.74 6.01 16.91
N TRP A 816 -5.49 5.85 16.46
CA TRP A 816 -4.65 6.97 16.03
C TRP A 816 -4.00 6.71 14.67
N ALA A 817 -3.73 5.44 14.33
CA ALA A 817 -2.95 5.07 13.15
C ALA A 817 -3.64 5.39 11.81
N GLU A 818 -4.96 5.19 11.70
CA GLU A 818 -5.68 5.38 10.44
C GLU A 818 -5.70 6.85 9.99
N GLU A 819 -5.55 7.79 10.92
CA GLU A 819 -5.57 9.23 10.64
C GLU A 819 -4.18 9.87 10.71
N LEU A 820 -3.32 9.45 11.64
CA LEU A 820 -1.99 10.06 11.81
C LEU A 820 -0.99 9.55 10.78
N LEU A 821 -0.98 8.26 10.46
CA LEU A 821 0.07 7.71 9.60
C LEU A 821 0.02 8.21 8.15
N PRO A 822 -1.15 8.50 7.54
CA PRO A 822 -1.18 9.23 6.27
C PRO A 822 -0.53 10.62 6.34
N GLU A 823 -0.61 11.32 7.48
CA GLU A 823 0.09 12.61 7.66
C GLU A 823 1.59 12.40 7.82
N VAL A 824 2.00 11.36 8.54
CA VAL A 824 3.41 10.95 8.64
C VAL A 824 3.97 10.59 7.27
N MET A 825 3.19 9.88 6.44
CA MET A 825 3.53 9.59 5.03
C MET A 825 3.76 10.87 4.22
N GLY A 826 2.94 11.90 4.42
CA GLY A 826 3.14 13.22 3.82
C GLY A 826 4.41 13.90 4.34
N SER A 827 4.62 13.91 5.64
CA SER A 827 5.77 14.58 6.26
C SER A 827 7.11 13.93 5.92
N LEU A 828 7.15 12.60 5.80
CA LEU A 828 8.40 11.86 5.58
C LEU A 828 8.72 11.67 4.10
N TYR A 829 7.70 11.35 3.31
CA TYR A 829 7.87 10.85 1.93
C TYR A 829 7.12 11.69 0.90
N ASP A 830 6.48 12.80 1.30
CA ASP A 830 5.71 13.68 0.42
C ASP A 830 4.72 12.90 -0.47
N CYS A 831 3.97 12.00 0.18
CA CYS A 831 3.11 11.06 -0.55
C CYS A 831 1.72 10.85 0.06
N LYS A 832 1.29 11.68 1.02
CA LYS A 832 -0.03 11.54 1.68
C LYS A 832 -1.17 11.38 0.67
N ASP A 833 -1.30 12.34 -0.25
CA ASP A 833 -2.44 12.37 -1.18
C ASP A 833 -2.34 11.24 -2.22
N ARG A 834 -1.12 10.94 -2.70
CA ARG A 834 -0.87 9.81 -3.61
C ARG A 834 -1.19 8.46 -2.94
N PHE A 835 -0.79 8.30 -1.68
CA PHE A 835 -1.07 7.10 -0.90
C PHE A 835 -2.57 6.92 -0.67
N LEU A 836 -3.27 7.96 -0.22
CA LEU A 836 -4.72 7.88 0.00
C LEU A 836 -5.48 7.59 -1.30
N HIS A 837 -5.12 8.26 -2.40
CA HIS A 837 -5.70 7.96 -3.71
C HIS A 837 -5.38 6.52 -4.16
N ALA A 838 -4.16 6.02 -3.94
CA ALA A 838 -3.84 4.62 -4.24
C ALA A 838 -4.67 3.62 -3.42
N ILE A 839 -5.04 3.96 -2.18
CA ILE A 839 -5.97 3.15 -1.37
C ILE A 839 -7.39 3.19 -1.96
N ASP A 840 -7.87 4.34 -2.41
CA ASP A 840 -9.17 4.45 -3.07
C ASP A 840 -9.20 3.61 -4.37
N VAL A 841 -8.18 3.74 -5.22
CA VAL A 841 -8.01 2.93 -6.44
C VAL A 841 -7.94 1.44 -6.10
N LEU A 842 -7.17 1.05 -5.08
CA LEU A 842 -7.06 -0.34 -4.65
C LEU A 842 -8.42 -0.89 -4.18
N ALA A 843 -9.14 -0.14 -3.36
CA ALA A 843 -10.46 -0.54 -2.87
C ALA A 843 -11.45 -0.69 -4.04
N SER A 844 -11.42 0.23 -4.99
CA SER A 844 -12.23 0.18 -6.21
C SER A 844 -11.88 -1.02 -7.08
N ARG A 845 -10.59 -1.31 -7.29
CA ARG A 845 -10.13 -2.48 -8.06
C ARG A 845 -10.55 -3.80 -7.42
N LEU A 846 -10.39 -3.92 -6.10
CA LEU A 846 -10.87 -5.10 -5.37
C LEU A 846 -12.39 -5.25 -5.55
N ASN A 847 -13.17 -4.18 -5.37
CA ASN A 847 -14.62 -4.23 -5.55
C ASN A 847 -15.04 -4.49 -7.01
N SER A 848 -14.28 -4.03 -8.01
CA SER A 848 -14.57 -4.31 -9.43
C SER A 848 -14.52 -5.81 -9.77
N ARG A 849 -13.83 -6.60 -8.94
CA ARG A 849 -13.76 -8.06 -9.02
C ARG A 849 -14.69 -8.75 -8.02
N ASN A 850 -15.51 -7.99 -7.31
CA ASN A 850 -16.47 -8.54 -6.36
C ASN A 850 -17.46 -9.44 -7.11
N SER A 851 -17.58 -10.68 -6.67
CA SER A 851 -18.54 -11.65 -7.19
C SER A 851 -19.36 -12.20 -6.03
N PRO A 852 -20.13 -11.34 -5.34
CA PRO A 852 -20.85 -11.75 -4.14
C PRO A 852 -22.06 -12.60 -4.56
N VAL A 853 -22.41 -13.58 -3.73
CA VAL A 853 -23.59 -14.42 -3.94
C VAL A 853 -24.60 -14.11 -2.84
N PHE A 854 -25.88 -14.01 -3.21
CA PHE A 854 -26.96 -13.86 -2.24
C PHE A 854 -26.92 -15.00 -1.22
N TRP A 855 -27.34 -14.73 0.01
CA TRP A 855 -27.32 -15.70 1.10
C TRP A 855 -27.99 -17.02 0.69
N GLU A 856 -27.18 -18.07 0.60
CA GLU A 856 -27.63 -19.40 0.17
C GLU A 856 -28.27 -20.17 1.33
N SER A 857 -27.98 -19.79 2.58
CA SER A 857 -28.49 -20.43 3.79
C SER A 857 -29.71 -19.69 4.35
N GLU A 858 -30.76 -20.42 4.72
CA GLU A 858 -31.87 -19.83 5.48
C GLU A 858 -31.40 -19.25 6.83
N ARG A 859 -30.39 -19.84 7.46
CA ARG A 859 -29.85 -19.35 8.74
C ARG A 859 -29.29 -17.93 8.63
N ASP A 860 -28.73 -17.54 7.50
CA ASP A 860 -28.22 -16.18 7.27
C ASP A 860 -29.38 -15.16 7.22
N ILE A 861 -30.48 -15.53 6.58
CA ILE A 861 -31.69 -14.71 6.50
C ILE A 861 -32.30 -14.53 7.89
N ASP A 862 -32.45 -15.64 8.62
CA ASP A 862 -33.01 -15.62 9.97
C ASP A 862 -32.11 -14.85 10.94
N TYR A 863 -30.79 -14.97 10.81
CA TYR A 863 -29.82 -14.18 11.56
C TYR A 863 -30.08 -12.68 11.42
N LEU A 864 -30.30 -12.17 10.19
CA LEU A 864 -30.58 -10.76 9.96
C LEU A 864 -31.97 -10.38 10.48
N HIS A 865 -32.98 -11.17 10.14
CA HIS A 865 -34.36 -10.85 10.49
C HIS A 865 -34.56 -10.79 12.01
N THR A 866 -34.01 -11.76 12.74
CA THR A 866 -34.08 -11.80 14.22
C THR A 866 -33.26 -10.67 14.86
N PHE A 867 -32.13 -10.26 14.26
CA PHE A 867 -31.42 -9.05 14.67
C PHE A 867 -32.31 -7.80 14.56
N LEU A 868 -33.00 -7.62 13.42
CA LEU A 868 -33.91 -6.48 13.21
C LEU A 868 -35.10 -6.50 14.19
N LYS A 869 -35.69 -7.67 14.44
CA LYS A 869 -36.76 -7.83 15.44
C LYS A 869 -36.29 -7.43 16.83
N ARG A 870 -35.12 -7.92 17.24
CA ARG A 870 -34.51 -7.56 18.53
C ARG A 870 -34.25 -6.05 18.64
N LYS A 871 -33.80 -5.39 17.57
CA LYS A 871 -33.62 -3.92 17.56
C LYS A 871 -34.91 -3.17 17.88
N ARG A 872 -36.03 -3.63 17.33
CA ARG A 872 -37.34 -3.01 17.55
C ARG A 872 -37.88 -3.33 18.94
N GLU A 873 -37.87 -4.60 19.33
CA GLU A 873 -38.58 -5.10 20.52
C GLU A 873 -37.80 -4.91 21.83
N ILE A 874 -36.48 -5.04 21.78
CA ILE A 874 -35.62 -5.00 22.98
C ILE A 874 -34.87 -3.68 23.07
N ASP A 875 -34.25 -3.25 21.97
CA ASP A 875 -33.39 -2.05 21.98
C ASP A 875 -34.17 -0.74 21.76
N ASN A 876 -35.47 -0.81 21.46
CA ASN A 876 -36.35 0.34 21.21
C ASN A 876 -35.82 1.30 20.13
N GLU A 877 -35.20 0.75 19.07
CA GLU A 877 -34.59 1.54 17.98
C GLU A 877 -35.63 2.46 17.30
N PRO A 878 -35.49 3.79 17.38
CA PRO A 878 -36.52 4.72 16.91
C PRO A 878 -36.56 4.92 15.39
N ASN A 879 -35.57 4.45 14.63
CA ASN A 879 -35.52 4.68 13.18
C ASN A 879 -36.80 4.12 12.49
N PRO A 880 -37.56 4.96 11.74
CA PRO A 880 -38.80 4.53 11.08
C PRO A 880 -38.56 3.52 9.95
N GLU A 881 -37.40 3.54 9.29
CA GLU A 881 -37.07 2.57 8.23
C GLU A 881 -36.99 1.14 8.75
N LEU A 882 -36.65 0.94 10.03
CA LEU A 882 -36.65 -0.39 10.64
C LEU A 882 -38.05 -1.02 10.58
N SER A 883 -39.12 -0.24 10.81
CA SER A 883 -40.50 -0.76 10.71
C SER A 883 -40.84 -1.17 9.28
N VAL A 884 -40.44 -0.37 8.30
CA VAL A 884 -40.66 -0.68 6.88
C VAL A 884 -39.97 -1.99 6.50
N TRP A 885 -38.75 -2.23 6.97
CA TRP A 885 -38.05 -3.48 6.73
C TRP A 885 -38.72 -4.66 7.43
N LEU A 886 -39.12 -4.52 8.70
CA LEU A 886 -39.84 -5.57 9.43
C LEU A 886 -41.16 -5.95 8.74
N GLU A 887 -41.95 -4.96 8.30
CA GLU A 887 -43.18 -5.21 7.53
C GLU A 887 -42.92 -5.97 6.22
N LYS A 888 -41.81 -5.65 5.52
CA LYS A 888 -41.40 -6.41 4.33
C LYS A 888 -41.04 -7.85 4.68
N PHE A 889 -40.26 -8.07 5.73
CA PHE A 889 -39.86 -9.41 6.18
C PHE A 889 -41.06 -10.25 6.64
N ASP A 890 -42.05 -9.65 7.31
CA ASP A 890 -43.27 -10.33 7.72
C ASP A 890 -44.18 -10.66 6.53
N ARG A 891 -44.12 -9.88 5.43
CA ARG A 891 -44.86 -10.13 4.19
C ARG A 891 -44.22 -11.23 3.34
N ASP A 892 -42.93 -11.11 3.05
CA ASP A 892 -42.14 -12.09 2.30
C ASP A 892 -40.68 -12.05 2.76
N ARG A 893 -40.33 -13.05 3.58
CA ARG A 893 -39.00 -13.18 4.20
C ARG A 893 -37.87 -13.20 3.18
N VAL A 894 -38.04 -13.94 2.09
CA VAL A 894 -36.95 -14.18 1.12
C VAL A 894 -36.77 -12.96 0.22
N GLU A 895 -37.88 -12.37 -0.23
CA GLU A 895 -37.82 -11.17 -1.06
C GLU A 895 -37.27 -9.97 -0.28
N ALA A 896 -37.69 -9.78 0.99
CA ALA A 896 -37.16 -8.73 1.85
C ALA A 896 -35.64 -8.91 2.09
N ALA A 897 -35.18 -10.14 2.30
CA ALA A 897 -33.75 -10.43 2.45
C ALA A 897 -32.96 -10.09 1.19
N ARG A 898 -33.48 -10.45 0.00
CA ARG A 898 -32.85 -10.11 -1.30
C ARG A 898 -32.77 -8.61 -1.50
N GLU A 899 -33.85 -7.89 -1.20
CA GLU A 899 -33.88 -6.43 -1.31
C GLU A 899 -32.88 -5.78 -0.34
N PHE A 900 -32.84 -6.23 0.93
CA PHE A 900 -31.88 -5.73 1.92
C PHE A 900 -30.43 -5.96 1.47
N TRP A 901 -30.14 -7.18 0.99
CA TRP A 901 -28.82 -7.55 0.46
C TRP A 901 -28.45 -6.68 -0.75
N TYR A 902 -29.37 -6.45 -1.67
CA TYR A 902 -29.14 -5.67 -2.89
C TYR A 902 -28.96 -4.18 -2.60
N GLU A 903 -29.75 -3.60 -1.69
CA GLU A 903 -29.55 -2.22 -1.26
C GLU A 903 -28.21 -2.04 -0.54
N THR A 904 -27.79 -3.03 0.24
CA THR A 904 -26.44 -3.03 0.86
C THR A 904 -25.35 -3.08 -0.21
N LEU A 905 -25.48 -3.95 -1.21
CA LEU A 905 -24.53 -4.03 -2.32
C LEU A 905 -24.43 -2.72 -3.11
N LYS A 906 -25.57 -2.09 -3.44
CA LYS A 906 -25.57 -0.75 -4.07
C LYS A 906 -24.79 0.28 -3.26
N GLY A 907 -24.99 0.28 -1.94
CA GLY A 907 -24.26 1.18 -1.05
C GLY A 907 -22.76 0.95 -1.07
N ILE A 908 -22.32 -0.31 -1.17
CA ILE A 908 -20.90 -0.68 -1.31
C ILE A 908 -20.36 -0.16 -2.64
N ASP A 909 -21.06 -0.43 -3.75
CA ASP A 909 -20.64 0.02 -5.08
C ASP A 909 -20.56 1.54 -5.14
N GLU A 910 -21.56 2.25 -4.63
CA GLU A 910 -21.54 3.72 -4.53
C GLU A 910 -20.35 4.27 -3.74
N GLY A 911 -19.94 3.58 -2.67
CA GLY A 911 -18.82 4.02 -1.83
C GLY A 911 -17.44 3.68 -2.40
N LEU A 912 -17.35 2.72 -3.33
CA LEU A 912 -16.10 2.21 -3.91
C LEU A 912 -15.94 2.54 -5.41
N LEU A 913 -16.87 3.29 -6.00
CA LEU A 913 -16.73 3.81 -7.37
C LEU A 913 -15.79 5.02 -7.39
N GLU A 914 -14.56 4.83 -7.89
CA GLU A 914 -13.80 5.94 -8.47
C GLU A 914 -14.11 6.00 -9.97
N LEU A 915 -14.48 7.19 -10.46
CA LEU A 915 -14.57 7.46 -11.89
C LEU A 915 -13.14 7.69 -12.39
N PHE A 916 -12.61 6.71 -13.14
CA PHE A 916 -11.29 6.75 -13.77
C PHE A 916 -11.05 8.00 -14.62
#